data_AF-A0A086TL59-F1
#
_entry.id   AF-A0A086TL59-F1
#
_cell.length_a   1.000
_cell.length_b   1.000
_cell.length_c   1.000
_cell.angle_alpha   90.00
_cell.angle_beta   90.00
_cell.angle_gamma   90.00
#
_symmetry.space_group_name_H-M   'P 1'
#
loop_
_entity.id
_entity.type
_entity.pdbx_description
1 polymer ?
#
loop_
_entity_poly.entity_id
_entity_poly.type
_entity_poly.pdbx_seq_one_letter_code
_entity_poly.pdbx_strand_id
1 'polypeptide(L)'
;MVGLRSPVLRLFALLLFLMALLLLSLRYQPSLGKFPNHRTVIKEESPQELYQRQRQEQQLREHHQQQQQEQQQQQQQHQQGQNQHQQQQQQQQQQQQQQQQQQEQQQDQKPHQQQQQEQPEQRPAPTGSFKVPESLHLTHDVAIPHDIPAWTQQDTDNLKTVLGSTLMAEMLRFDYGKYEDLTDRPERLNFAELSRAERIYKSLWNHALPIFEAQPGRDRDKEKAFLKLAETRPEIDFFIRLEKRLFPWLHYGRYTSFSLFRTYKGRGIVFCAGNGQFEFVVTAIQAVRNRLKSTLPIQVYHMGEGDLSIDRQRYLSEMAADIAVIDVTHVLDNEYMKLGGWAIKPFAMLASSFEEVMFVDADAYFLQDPAVLYDDAGYKATGALFFFDRTLFQDSHGMPEFMSKIMPVMSSFPPISRTFNRLSAHEQESGVVLINKKDRFLGMLATCKMNGKWERDLVSYKVFHGDKETFWIGFEMIQDPYVFMRNYGGVIGELRPDNKDSVCGAQLHQDSAGRPLWWNGGLYRNKNKGVNRNLDFGYWMTGGGQQKHRERFTRNSETMIQVLMDLGLGSSNDLVVEERDADWDFDESCLFGAQVNALSQPERDLANGYIGIDKIARADGQAFWRGQYIDPKTHDWTNAR
;
A
#
# COMPACT_ATOMS: atom_id res chain seq x y z
N MET A 1 6.74 13.50 46.00
CA MET A 1 7.91 13.39 46.91
C MET A 1 9.16 13.82 46.17
N VAL A 2 10.01 14.66 46.74
CA VAL A 2 9.86 16.13 46.63
C VAL A 2 11.01 16.64 45.76
N GLY A 3 10.71 17.16 44.56
CA GLY A 3 11.72 17.55 43.57
C GLY A 3 11.16 18.53 42.55
N LEU A 4 10.83 19.73 43.04
CA LEU A 4 10.34 20.86 42.26
C LEU A 4 11.35 21.24 41.17
N ARG A 5 11.06 20.89 39.91
CA ARG A 5 11.72 21.45 38.72
C ARG A 5 10.94 22.69 38.27
N SER A 6 11.28 23.86 38.81
CA SER A 6 10.75 25.14 38.32
C SER A 6 11.67 25.73 37.25
N PRO A 7 11.16 26.05 36.04
CA PRO A 7 11.92 26.75 34.98
C PRO A 7 12.37 28.16 35.40
N VAL A 8 11.79 28.73 36.46
CA VAL A 8 12.17 30.03 37.03
C VAL A 8 13.58 29.99 37.64
N LEU A 9 13.99 28.86 38.22
CA LEU A 9 15.34 28.72 38.81
C LEU A 9 16.44 28.69 37.74
N ARG A 10 16.15 28.14 36.56
CA ARG A 10 17.11 28.13 35.43
C ARG A 10 17.27 29.52 34.82
N LEU A 11 16.19 30.29 34.74
CA LEU A 11 16.24 31.69 34.29
C LEU A 11 17.01 32.56 35.30
N PHE A 12 16.82 32.34 36.61
CA PHE A 12 17.55 33.05 37.67
C PHE A 12 19.06 32.72 37.66
N ALA A 13 19.43 31.47 37.43
CA ALA A 13 20.83 31.06 37.32
C ALA A 13 21.51 31.67 36.08
N LEU A 14 20.80 31.78 34.95
CA LEU A 14 21.33 32.41 33.74
C LEU A 14 21.50 33.93 33.89
N LEU A 15 20.57 34.60 34.58
CA LEU A 15 20.64 36.02 34.90
C LEU A 15 21.77 36.35 35.88
N LEU A 16 22.00 35.50 36.90
CA LEU A 16 23.12 35.63 37.81
C LEU A 16 24.48 35.42 37.11
N PHE A 17 24.54 34.50 36.14
CA PHE A 17 25.75 34.27 35.35
C PHE A 17 26.07 35.44 34.40
N LEU A 18 25.04 36.05 33.78
CA LEU A 18 25.19 37.24 32.96
C LEU A 18 25.55 38.49 33.78
N MET A 19 24.99 38.66 35.00
CA MET A 19 25.42 39.72 35.91
C MET A 19 26.87 39.54 36.38
N ALA A 20 27.33 38.31 36.60
CA ALA A 20 28.72 38.03 36.96
C ALA A 20 29.69 38.42 35.84
N LEU A 21 29.34 38.15 34.58
CA LEU A 21 30.15 38.56 33.41
C LEU A 21 30.18 40.08 33.22
N LEU A 22 29.09 40.79 33.54
CA LEU A 22 29.02 42.26 33.49
C LEU A 22 29.76 42.95 34.65
N LEU A 23 29.90 42.28 35.80
CA LEU A 23 30.70 42.76 36.93
C LEU A 23 32.20 42.48 36.77
N LEU A 24 32.57 41.47 35.95
CA LEU A 24 33.95 41.16 35.58
C LEU A 24 34.50 42.10 34.48
N SER A 25 33.65 42.73 33.67
CA SER A 25 34.08 43.75 32.69
C SER A 25 34.22 45.17 33.26
N LEU A 26 33.82 45.40 34.52
CA LEU A 26 33.91 46.70 35.21
C LEU A 26 35.07 46.82 36.22
N ARG A 27 36.00 45.86 36.24
CA ARG A 27 37.23 45.95 37.06
C ARG A 27 38.49 45.72 36.24
N TYR A 28 38.77 46.64 35.32
CA TYR A 28 40.13 46.89 34.85
C TYR A 28 40.23 48.36 34.42
N GLN A 29 40.43 49.25 35.38
CA GLN A 29 41.03 50.57 35.15
C GLN A 29 42.52 50.47 35.45
N PRO A 30 43.41 50.72 34.48
CA PRO A 30 44.78 51.07 34.77
C PRO A 30 44.89 52.57 35.06
N SER A 31 45.52 52.86 36.18
CA SER A 31 45.86 54.16 36.75
C SER A 31 46.54 55.14 35.78
N LEU A 32 46.10 56.40 35.84
CA LEU A 32 46.81 57.58 35.32
C LEU A 32 48.18 57.74 36.02
N GLY A 33 49.23 57.26 35.35
CA GLY A 33 50.63 57.52 35.67
C GLY A 33 51.17 58.71 34.87
N LYS A 34 51.85 59.62 35.57
CA LYS A 34 52.34 60.94 35.12
C LYS A 34 53.24 60.87 33.88
N PHE A 35 53.00 61.77 32.93
CA PHE A 35 53.92 62.13 31.84
C PHE A 35 55.17 62.84 32.40
N PRO A 36 56.40 62.42 32.03
CA PRO A 36 57.55 63.29 31.97
C PRO A 36 57.73 63.83 30.54
N ASN A 37 57.77 65.16 30.42
CA ASN A 37 58.20 65.86 29.22
C ASN A 37 59.65 65.49 28.89
N HIS A 38 59.87 64.71 27.84
CA HIS A 38 61.14 64.70 27.12
C HIS A 38 60.90 64.77 25.61
N ARG A 39 61.35 65.89 25.02
CA ARG A 39 61.60 66.03 23.58
C ARG A 39 62.53 64.90 23.14
N THR A 40 62.04 64.01 22.28
CA THR A 40 62.90 63.05 21.58
C THR A 40 62.79 63.30 20.09
N VAL A 41 63.93 63.64 19.52
CA VAL A 41 64.18 63.84 18.09
C VAL A 41 63.79 62.57 17.34
N ILE A 42 62.86 62.68 16.39
CA ILE A 42 62.58 61.61 15.43
C ILE A 42 63.79 61.54 14.49
N LYS A 43 64.60 60.48 14.60
CA LYS A 43 65.54 60.10 13.54
C LYS A 43 64.71 59.50 12.41
N GLU A 44 64.76 60.10 11.23
CA GLU A 44 64.23 59.51 10.01
C GLU A 44 64.98 58.21 9.71
N GLU A 45 64.29 57.06 9.78
CA GLU A 45 64.82 55.76 9.35
C GLU A 45 65.05 55.78 7.84
N SER A 46 66.19 55.25 7.38
CA SER A 46 66.48 55.23 5.94
C SER A 46 65.54 54.26 5.20
N PRO A 47 65.19 54.52 3.92
CA PRO A 47 64.29 53.64 3.15
C PRO A 47 64.72 52.16 3.10
N GLN A 48 66.02 51.87 3.24
CA GLN A 48 66.56 50.51 3.27
C GLN A 48 66.25 49.79 4.59
N GLU A 49 66.30 50.49 5.72
CA GLU A 49 65.98 49.93 7.04
C GLU A 49 64.49 49.63 7.17
N LEU A 50 63.63 50.52 6.65
CA LEU A 50 62.19 50.32 6.61
C LEU A 50 61.80 49.09 5.76
N TYR A 51 62.45 48.90 4.60
CA TYR A 51 62.22 47.75 3.72
C TYR A 51 62.66 46.41 4.35
N GLN A 52 63.82 46.40 5.03
CA GLN A 52 64.31 45.23 5.76
C GLN A 52 63.35 44.81 6.88
N ARG A 53 62.85 45.79 7.65
CA ARG A 53 61.89 45.55 8.74
C ARG A 53 60.55 45.03 8.22
N GLN A 54 60.02 45.60 7.13
CA GLN A 54 58.78 45.11 6.51
C GLN A 54 58.92 43.67 6.00
N ARG A 55 60.07 43.30 5.42
CA ARG A 55 60.34 41.91 5.02
C ARG A 55 60.42 40.96 6.21
N GLN A 56 61.07 41.35 7.31
CA GLN A 56 61.10 40.53 8.52
C GLN A 56 59.70 40.36 9.13
N GLU A 57 58.91 41.43 9.21
CA GLU A 57 57.54 41.37 9.70
C GLU A 57 56.63 40.51 8.82
N GLN A 58 56.86 40.49 7.50
CA GLN A 58 56.11 39.63 6.59
C GLN A 58 56.49 38.16 6.77
N GLN A 59 57.78 37.83 6.88
CA GLN A 59 58.25 36.47 7.15
C GLN A 59 57.74 35.93 8.49
N LEU A 60 57.71 36.79 9.53
CA LEU A 60 57.12 36.44 10.83
C LEU A 60 55.62 36.15 10.74
N ARG A 61 54.87 36.93 9.94
CA ARG A 61 53.44 36.69 9.72
C ARG A 61 53.18 35.37 8.99
N GLU A 62 53.95 35.09 7.94
CA GLU A 62 53.84 33.84 7.17
C GLU A 62 54.15 32.62 8.06
N HIS A 63 55.20 32.69 8.88
CA HIS A 63 55.54 31.63 9.83
C HIS A 63 54.44 31.40 10.89
N HIS A 64 53.84 32.48 11.42
CA HIS A 64 52.72 32.34 12.36
C HIS A 64 51.47 31.74 11.71
N GLN A 65 51.20 32.11 10.45
CA GLN A 65 50.06 31.58 9.72
C GLN A 65 50.22 30.07 9.43
N GLN A 66 51.45 29.64 9.13
CA GLN A 66 51.79 28.24 8.92
C GLN A 66 51.66 27.42 10.22
N GLN A 67 52.14 27.94 11.35
CA GLN A 67 51.94 27.28 12.66
C GLN A 67 50.47 27.16 13.07
N GLN A 68 49.63 28.15 12.74
CA GLN A 68 48.19 28.06 13.01
C GLN A 68 47.51 26.99 12.16
N GLN A 69 47.91 26.83 10.89
CA GLN A 69 47.38 25.77 10.02
C GLN A 69 47.78 24.37 10.50
N GLU A 70 49.03 24.19 10.94
CA GLU A 70 49.48 22.90 11.51
C GLU A 70 48.73 22.55 12.80
N GLN A 71 48.48 23.52 13.68
CA GLN A 71 47.69 23.30 14.88
C GLN A 71 46.23 22.92 14.56
N GLN A 72 45.62 23.55 13.55
CA GLN A 72 44.27 23.19 13.12
C GLN A 72 44.20 21.78 12.52
N GLN A 73 45.19 21.36 11.73
CA GLN A 73 45.26 20.00 11.21
C GLN A 73 45.44 18.96 12.33
N GLN A 74 46.28 19.23 13.32
CA GLN A 74 46.46 18.33 14.46
C GLN A 74 45.16 18.20 15.29
N GLN A 75 44.42 19.29 15.50
CA GLN A 75 43.13 19.26 16.20
C GLN A 75 42.08 18.45 15.43
N GLN A 76 42.02 18.59 14.10
CA GLN A 76 41.10 17.81 13.26
C GLN A 76 41.43 16.31 13.27
N GLN A 77 42.71 15.94 13.19
CA GLN A 77 43.13 14.53 13.30
C GLN A 77 42.79 13.95 14.67
N HIS A 78 42.96 14.72 15.75
CA HIS A 78 42.62 14.28 17.09
C HIS A 78 41.10 14.06 17.26
N GLN A 79 40.26 14.95 16.72
CA GLN A 79 38.80 14.77 16.73
C GLN A 79 38.35 13.56 15.91
N GLN A 80 38.96 13.31 14.74
CA GLN A 80 38.65 12.12 13.94
C GLN A 80 39.02 10.83 14.68
N GLY A 81 40.15 10.79 15.38
CA GLY A 81 40.55 9.65 16.21
C GLY A 81 39.58 9.39 17.37
N GLN A 82 39.10 10.45 18.04
CA GLN A 82 38.11 10.33 19.11
C GLN A 82 36.76 9.77 18.62
N ASN A 83 36.28 10.25 17.46
CA ASN A 83 35.03 9.76 16.87
C ASN A 83 35.13 8.29 16.44
N GLN A 84 36.25 7.85 15.86
CA GLN A 84 36.48 6.45 15.52
C GLN A 84 36.53 5.55 16.76
N HIS A 85 37.17 6.00 17.83
CA HIS A 85 37.22 5.25 19.09
C HIS A 85 35.83 5.11 19.72
N GLN A 86 35.01 6.16 19.66
CA GLN A 86 33.65 6.14 20.19
C GLN A 86 32.72 5.21 19.39
N GLN A 87 32.88 5.14 18.05
CA GLN A 87 32.17 4.18 17.21
C GLN A 87 32.57 2.73 17.51
N GLN A 88 33.86 2.45 17.72
CA GLN A 88 34.31 1.10 18.10
C GLN A 88 33.73 0.66 19.46
N GLN A 89 33.67 1.56 20.45
CA GLN A 89 33.08 1.25 21.75
C GLN A 89 31.57 0.95 21.64
N GLN A 90 30.83 1.69 20.81
CA GLN A 90 29.40 1.42 20.57
C GLN A 90 29.17 0.08 19.88
N GLN A 91 30.01 -0.30 18.90
CA GLN A 91 29.92 -1.61 18.25
C GLN A 91 30.21 -2.76 19.22
N GLN A 92 31.20 -2.62 20.11
CA GLN A 92 31.49 -3.62 21.13
C GLN A 92 30.33 -3.78 22.13
N GLN A 93 29.69 -2.69 22.56
CA GLN A 93 28.52 -2.77 23.43
C GLN A 93 27.32 -3.46 22.77
N GLN A 94 27.06 -3.19 21.49
CA GLN A 94 25.99 -3.87 20.75
C GLN A 94 26.26 -5.38 20.60
N GLN A 95 27.50 -5.79 20.34
CA GLN A 95 27.86 -7.21 20.30
C GLN A 95 27.69 -7.91 21.65
N GLN A 96 28.04 -7.24 22.76
CA GLN A 96 27.83 -7.79 24.10
C GLN A 96 26.35 -7.94 24.45
N GLN A 97 25.50 -6.97 24.08
CA GLN A 97 24.05 -7.08 24.29
C GLN A 97 23.41 -8.20 23.46
N GLN A 98 23.85 -8.40 22.21
CA GLN A 98 23.38 -9.52 21.39
C GLN A 98 23.79 -10.87 21.97
N GLN A 99 25.01 -11.00 22.51
CA GLN A 99 25.45 -12.23 23.17
C GLN A 99 24.67 -12.53 24.45
N GLN A 100 24.32 -11.50 25.25
CA GLN A 100 23.47 -11.67 26.43
C GLN A 100 22.05 -12.11 26.06
N GLN A 101 21.43 -11.50 25.04
CA GLN A 101 20.10 -11.91 24.57
C GLN A 101 20.08 -13.35 24.04
N GLN A 102 21.15 -13.80 23.37
CA GLN A 102 21.26 -15.19 22.92
C GLN A 102 21.44 -16.17 24.08
N GLN A 103 22.11 -15.77 25.16
CA GLN A 103 22.25 -16.60 26.37
C GLN A 103 20.95 -16.70 27.17
N GLU A 104 20.17 -15.61 27.27
CA GLU A 104 18.84 -15.62 27.91
C GLU A 104 17.84 -16.50 27.12
N GLN A 105 17.84 -16.42 25.79
CA GLN A 105 16.99 -17.28 24.94
C GLN A 105 17.34 -18.78 25.03
N GLN A 106 18.58 -19.12 25.40
CA GLN A 106 19.00 -20.52 25.59
C GLN A 106 18.70 -21.06 27.00
N GLN A 107 18.50 -20.19 28.00
CA GLN A 107 18.15 -20.60 29.36
C GLN A 107 16.64 -20.76 29.61
N ASP A 108 15.78 -20.14 28.79
CA ASP A 108 14.32 -20.29 28.88
C ASP A 108 13.76 -21.58 28.22
N GLN A 109 14.62 -22.44 27.67
CA GLN A 109 14.21 -23.73 27.08
C GLN A 109 14.69 -24.95 27.89
N LYS A 110 13.97 -25.25 29.00
CA LYS A 110 13.58 -26.60 29.54
C LYS A 110 13.36 -26.59 31.08
N PRO A 111 12.45 -27.42 31.65
CA PRO A 111 11.14 -27.89 31.15
C PRO A 111 10.01 -27.81 32.21
N HIS A 112 8.77 -27.55 31.78
CA HIS A 112 7.56 -28.04 32.47
C HIS A 112 6.79 -28.97 31.53
N GLN A 113 7.25 -30.22 31.50
CA GLN A 113 6.41 -31.38 31.19
C GLN A 113 5.55 -31.66 32.41
N GLN A 114 4.23 -31.52 32.28
CA GLN A 114 3.22 -32.44 32.82
C GLN A 114 1.83 -31.87 32.57
N GLN A 115 1.26 -32.24 31.42
CA GLN A 115 -0.09 -32.80 31.25
C GLN A 115 -0.38 -32.87 29.75
N GLN A 116 0.12 -33.95 29.14
CA GLN A 116 -0.35 -34.46 27.86
C GLN A 116 -1.51 -35.41 28.11
N GLN A 117 -2.50 -35.35 27.22
CA GLN A 117 -3.52 -36.34 26.81
C GLN A 117 -4.81 -35.52 26.62
N GLU A 118 -5.15 -35.06 25.42
CA GLU A 118 -5.46 -35.87 24.24
C GLU A 118 -4.97 -35.23 22.92
N GLN A 119 -4.42 -36.04 22.03
CA GLN A 119 -4.13 -35.77 20.61
C GLN A 119 -4.25 -37.12 19.87
N PRO A 120 -4.36 -37.18 18.52
CA PRO A 120 -4.76 -36.16 17.55
C PRO A 120 -5.75 -36.71 16.49
N GLU A 121 -6.65 -35.89 15.96
CA GLU A 121 -7.17 -36.15 14.60
C GLU A 121 -6.52 -35.15 13.63
N GLN A 122 -5.96 -35.72 12.58
CA GLN A 122 -4.97 -35.16 11.68
C GLN A 122 -5.50 -33.91 10.99
N ARG A 123 -4.77 -32.78 11.10
CA ARG A 123 -4.90 -31.72 10.08
C ARG A 123 -4.23 -32.23 8.80
N PRO A 124 -4.93 -32.46 7.69
CA PRO A 124 -4.23 -32.66 6.44
C PRO A 124 -3.64 -31.31 6.02
N ALA A 125 -2.32 -31.25 5.86
CA ALA A 125 -1.62 -30.15 5.19
C ALA A 125 -0.48 -30.74 4.36
N PRO A 126 -0.09 -30.18 3.19
CA PRO A 126 -0.78 -29.25 2.28
C PRO A 126 -1.21 -29.95 0.97
N THR A 127 -2.13 -29.33 0.23
CA THR A 127 -2.88 -29.94 -0.87
C THR A 127 -2.28 -29.80 -2.29
N GLY A 128 -1.08 -29.23 -2.43
CA GLY A 128 -0.33 -29.14 -3.69
C GLY A 128 1.19 -29.07 -3.52
N SER A 129 1.92 -29.12 -4.63
CA SER A 129 3.39 -29.13 -4.69
C SER A 129 4.04 -27.80 -4.27
N PHE A 130 3.30 -26.70 -4.34
CA PHE A 130 3.74 -25.38 -3.89
C PHE A 130 3.99 -25.38 -2.37
N LYS A 131 5.16 -24.91 -1.94
CA LYS A 131 5.57 -24.80 -0.53
C LYS A 131 6.23 -23.45 -0.28
N VAL A 132 6.08 -22.97 0.94
CA VAL A 132 6.76 -21.78 1.46
C VAL A 132 7.48 -22.12 2.77
N PRO A 133 8.53 -21.37 3.16
CA PRO A 133 9.17 -21.58 4.45
C PRO A 133 8.19 -21.37 5.61
N GLU A 134 8.30 -22.17 6.67
CA GLU A 134 7.40 -22.09 7.83
C GLU A 134 7.42 -20.71 8.49
N SER A 135 8.58 -20.05 8.50
CA SER A 135 8.75 -18.68 9.00
C SER A 135 7.83 -17.66 8.32
N LEU A 136 7.43 -17.90 7.07
CA LEU A 136 6.57 -16.98 6.34
C LEU A 136 5.17 -16.92 6.96
N HIS A 137 4.66 -18.04 7.48
CA HIS A 137 3.36 -18.10 8.15
C HIS A 137 3.28 -17.24 9.42
N LEU A 138 4.42 -16.82 9.99
CA LEU A 138 4.43 -15.93 11.15
C LEU A 138 3.98 -14.51 10.80
N THR A 139 4.23 -14.08 9.57
CA THR A 139 3.99 -12.70 9.11
C THR A 139 2.89 -12.61 8.05
N HIS A 140 2.46 -13.74 7.52
CA HIS A 140 1.60 -13.83 6.37
C HIS A 140 0.64 -15.02 6.43
N ASP A 141 -0.57 -14.84 5.91
CA ASP A 141 -1.53 -15.93 5.68
C ASP A 141 -1.46 -16.34 4.21
N VAL A 142 -0.83 -17.49 3.95
CA VAL A 142 -0.51 -17.97 2.61
C VAL A 142 -1.57 -18.95 2.13
N ALA A 143 -2.12 -18.70 0.94
CA ALA A 143 -2.98 -19.64 0.24
C ALA A 143 -2.13 -20.68 -0.50
N ILE A 144 -2.10 -21.91 0.02
CA ILE A 144 -1.42 -23.04 -0.60
C ILE A 144 -2.43 -23.76 -1.52
N PRO A 145 -2.28 -23.68 -2.85
CA PRO A 145 -3.23 -24.24 -3.79
C PRO A 145 -3.07 -25.76 -3.93
N HIS A 146 -4.09 -26.38 -4.54
CA HIS A 146 -3.97 -27.71 -5.13
C HIS A 146 -3.29 -27.66 -6.50
N ASP A 147 -2.54 -28.72 -6.84
CA ASP A 147 -1.95 -28.83 -8.16
C ASP A 147 -3.04 -29.03 -9.22
N ILE A 148 -3.02 -28.18 -10.25
CA ILE A 148 -3.79 -28.42 -11.48
C ILE A 148 -2.96 -29.33 -12.38
N PRO A 149 -3.49 -30.50 -12.79
CA PRO A 149 -2.77 -31.40 -13.69
C PRO A 149 -2.35 -30.71 -14.99
N ALA A 150 -1.11 -30.96 -15.41
CA ALA A 150 -0.61 -30.50 -16.69
C ALA A 150 -1.34 -31.20 -17.85
N TRP A 151 -1.60 -30.47 -18.93
CA TRP A 151 -2.24 -31.01 -20.12
C TRP A 151 -1.34 -32.05 -20.80
N THR A 152 -1.91 -33.21 -21.11
CA THR A 152 -1.17 -34.35 -21.66
C THR A 152 -1.55 -34.65 -23.12
N GLN A 153 -0.77 -35.51 -23.76
CA GLN A 153 -1.13 -36.06 -25.07
C GLN A 153 -2.42 -36.89 -24.99
N GLN A 154 -2.66 -37.60 -23.88
CA GLN A 154 -3.90 -38.36 -23.68
C GLN A 154 -5.11 -37.43 -23.64
N ASP A 155 -5.01 -36.27 -22.99
CA ASP A 155 -6.09 -35.27 -22.99
C ASP A 155 -6.38 -34.76 -24.40
N THR A 156 -5.33 -34.52 -25.19
CA THR A 156 -5.43 -34.15 -26.61
C THR A 156 -6.14 -35.21 -27.45
N ASP A 157 -5.80 -36.49 -27.25
CA ASP A 157 -6.44 -37.58 -27.98
C ASP A 157 -7.89 -37.80 -27.52
N ASN A 158 -8.18 -37.56 -26.23
CA ASN A 158 -9.54 -37.62 -25.70
C ASN A 158 -10.46 -36.56 -26.35
N LEU A 159 -9.95 -35.39 -26.75
CA LEU A 159 -10.76 -34.37 -27.45
C LEU A 159 -11.37 -34.89 -28.77
N LYS A 160 -10.74 -35.87 -29.42
CA LYS A 160 -11.23 -36.47 -30.68
C LYS A 160 -12.36 -37.48 -30.45
N THR A 161 -12.65 -37.83 -29.20
CA THR A 161 -13.73 -38.74 -28.83
C THR A 161 -15.06 -38.00 -28.66
N VAL A 162 -16.17 -38.75 -28.64
CA VAL A 162 -17.51 -38.19 -28.34
C VAL A 162 -17.53 -37.54 -26.96
N LEU A 163 -16.86 -38.14 -25.97
CA LEU A 163 -16.78 -37.60 -24.61
C LEU A 163 -16.02 -36.28 -24.58
N GLY A 164 -14.86 -36.21 -25.25
CA GLY A 164 -14.08 -34.97 -25.35
C GLY A 164 -14.82 -33.87 -26.11
N SER A 165 -15.51 -34.21 -27.20
CA SER A 165 -16.36 -33.25 -27.92
C SER A 165 -17.50 -32.71 -27.04
N THR A 166 -18.09 -33.56 -26.19
CA THR A 166 -19.12 -33.15 -25.22
C THR A 166 -18.54 -32.24 -24.14
N LEU A 167 -17.36 -32.57 -23.60
CA LEU A 167 -16.65 -31.72 -22.63
C LEU A 167 -16.34 -30.35 -23.24
N MET A 168 -15.81 -30.29 -24.46
CA MET A 168 -15.56 -29.01 -25.15
C MET A 168 -16.85 -28.20 -25.30
N ALA A 169 -17.94 -28.84 -25.73
CA ALA A 169 -19.22 -28.17 -25.87
C ALA A 169 -19.74 -27.63 -24.53
N GLU A 170 -19.55 -28.35 -23.43
CA GLU A 170 -19.90 -27.92 -22.08
C GLU A 170 -19.06 -26.72 -21.62
N MET A 171 -17.74 -26.77 -21.77
CA MET A 171 -16.84 -25.69 -21.36
C MET A 171 -16.99 -24.42 -22.20
N LEU A 172 -17.58 -24.52 -23.40
CA LEU A 172 -17.84 -23.39 -24.28
C LEU A 172 -19.25 -22.79 -24.13
N ARG A 173 -20.04 -23.26 -23.16
CA ARG A 173 -21.41 -22.77 -22.91
C ARG A 173 -21.48 -21.34 -22.39
N PHE A 174 -20.41 -20.82 -21.78
CA PHE A 174 -20.31 -19.41 -21.38
C PHE A 174 -20.17 -18.55 -22.63
N ASP A 175 -21.29 -18.25 -23.25
CA ASP A 175 -21.35 -17.39 -24.41
C ASP A 175 -22.35 -16.30 -24.14
N TYR A 176 -21.92 -15.06 -24.24
CA TYR A 176 -22.84 -13.96 -24.38
C TYR A 176 -22.27 -12.98 -25.38
N GLY A 177 -23.15 -12.50 -26.26
CA GLY A 177 -22.77 -11.56 -27.28
C GLY A 177 -22.35 -10.22 -26.69
N LYS A 178 -21.50 -9.50 -27.42
CA LYS A 178 -21.08 -8.12 -27.15
C LYS A 178 -22.24 -7.19 -26.76
N TYR A 179 -23.36 -7.34 -27.47
CA TYR A 179 -24.58 -6.55 -27.29
C TYR A 179 -25.73 -7.33 -26.64
N GLU A 180 -25.49 -8.56 -26.20
CA GLU A 180 -26.52 -9.35 -25.53
C GLU A 180 -26.77 -8.81 -24.12
N ASP A 181 -28.03 -8.76 -23.69
CA ASP A 181 -28.45 -8.46 -22.33
C ASP A 181 -28.80 -9.76 -21.58
N LEU A 182 -28.16 -9.95 -20.42
CA LEU A 182 -28.35 -11.12 -19.56
C LEU A 182 -29.18 -10.81 -18.31
N THR A 183 -29.72 -9.59 -18.16
CA THR A 183 -30.46 -9.17 -16.96
C THR A 183 -31.60 -10.13 -16.61
N ASP A 184 -32.34 -10.59 -17.62
CA ASP A 184 -33.46 -11.53 -17.45
C ASP A 184 -33.06 -13.01 -17.57
N ARG A 185 -31.76 -13.31 -17.70
CA ARG A 185 -31.21 -14.66 -17.88
C ARG A 185 -29.98 -14.94 -16.98
N PRO A 186 -30.04 -14.64 -15.66
CA PRO A 186 -28.90 -14.81 -14.75
C PRO A 186 -28.49 -16.28 -14.58
N GLU A 187 -29.38 -17.24 -14.84
CA GLU A 187 -29.10 -18.68 -14.79
C GLU A 187 -28.02 -19.13 -15.78
N ARG A 188 -27.73 -18.32 -16.81
CA ARG A 188 -26.64 -18.56 -17.76
C ARG A 188 -25.25 -18.34 -17.15
N LEU A 189 -25.15 -17.65 -16.02
CA LEU A 189 -23.91 -17.43 -15.30
C LEU A 189 -23.73 -18.47 -14.20
N ASN A 190 -23.11 -19.59 -14.55
CA ASN A 190 -22.74 -20.62 -13.59
C ASN A 190 -21.26 -20.50 -13.20
N PHE A 191 -20.98 -19.87 -12.06
CA PHE A 191 -19.61 -19.68 -11.59
C PHE A 191 -18.88 -20.99 -11.25
N ALA A 192 -19.60 -22.07 -10.94
CA ALA A 192 -18.98 -23.38 -10.70
C ALA A 192 -18.43 -23.97 -12.00
N GLU A 193 -19.22 -23.88 -13.07
CA GLU A 193 -18.74 -24.30 -14.39
C GLU A 193 -17.66 -23.33 -14.89
N LEU A 194 -17.78 -22.02 -14.63
CA LEU A 194 -16.78 -21.02 -14.99
C LEU A 194 -15.42 -21.33 -14.35
N SER A 195 -15.41 -21.59 -13.05
CA SER A 195 -14.22 -22.01 -12.29
C SER A 195 -13.58 -23.27 -12.90
N ARG A 196 -14.38 -24.28 -13.28
CA ARG A 196 -13.87 -25.48 -13.97
C ARG A 196 -13.25 -25.14 -15.33
N ALA A 197 -13.92 -24.32 -16.12
CA ALA A 197 -13.46 -23.89 -17.43
C ALA A 197 -12.15 -23.10 -17.34
N GLU A 198 -12.01 -22.21 -16.35
CA GLU A 198 -10.77 -21.46 -16.11
C GLU A 198 -9.62 -22.38 -15.64
N ARG A 199 -9.88 -23.42 -14.84
CA ARG A 199 -8.86 -24.42 -14.47
C ARG A 199 -8.37 -25.23 -15.68
N ILE A 200 -9.30 -25.65 -16.56
CA ILE A 200 -8.95 -26.30 -17.83
C ILE A 200 -8.15 -25.35 -18.71
N TYR A 201 -8.59 -24.10 -18.82
CA TYR A 201 -7.87 -23.07 -19.55
C TYR A 201 -6.47 -22.85 -19.01
N LYS A 202 -6.25 -22.84 -17.69
CA LYS A 202 -4.90 -22.75 -17.09
C LYS A 202 -4.01 -23.91 -17.51
N SER A 203 -4.51 -25.15 -17.47
CA SER A 203 -3.77 -26.32 -17.94
C SER A 203 -3.40 -26.22 -19.43
N LEU A 204 -4.37 -25.83 -20.27
CA LEU A 204 -4.17 -25.61 -21.70
C LEU A 204 -3.21 -24.46 -21.99
N TRP A 205 -3.31 -23.34 -21.28
CA TRP A 205 -2.48 -22.15 -21.47
C TRP A 205 -1.01 -22.50 -21.21
N ASN A 206 -0.72 -23.22 -20.13
CA ASN A 206 0.63 -23.69 -19.80
C ASN A 206 1.19 -24.66 -20.86
N HIS A 207 0.33 -25.46 -21.49
CA HIS A 207 0.71 -26.34 -22.60
C HIS A 207 0.92 -25.59 -23.92
N ALA A 208 0.04 -24.64 -24.20
CA ALA A 208 0.02 -23.88 -25.44
C ALA A 208 1.12 -22.80 -25.50
N LEU A 209 1.52 -22.21 -24.39
CA LEU A 209 2.52 -21.14 -24.37
C LEU A 209 3.87 -21.58 -24.97
N PRO A 210 4.51 -22.71 -24.57
CA PRO A 210 5.76 -23.15 -25.20
C PRO A 210 5.62 -23.44 -26.69
N ILE A 211 4.44 -23.93 -27.12
CA ILE A 211 4.14 -24.18 -28.54
C ILE A 211 4.08 -22.86 -29.31
N PHE A 212 3.43 -21.85 -28.74
CA PHE A 212 3.40 -20.50 -29.28
C PHE A 212 4.79 -19.87 -29.34
N GLU A 213 5.59 -20.00 -28.27
CA GLU A 213 6.94 -19.43 -28.20
C GLU A 213 7.89 -20.04 -29.23
N ALA A 214 7.73 -21.32 -29.55
CA ALA A 214 8.49 -22.03 -30.58
C ALA A 214 8.15 -21.59 -32.01
N GLN A 215 7.07 -20.82 -32.23
CA GLN A 215 6.73 -20.33 -33.57
C GLN A 215 7.75 -19.29 -34.06
N PRO A 216 8.04 -19.26 -35.38
CA PRO A 216 9.02 -18.34 -35.95
C PRO A 216 8.47 -16.91 -36.05
N GLY A 217 9.38 -15.92 -36.07
CA GLY A 217 9.07 -14.52 -36.33
C GLY A 217 8.73 -13.69 -35.10
N ARG A 218 8.20 -12.49 -35.33
CA ARG A 218 7.74 -11.58 -34.26
C ARG A 218 6.37 -12.01 -33.76
N ASP A 219 5.89 -11.41 -32.68
CA ASP A 219 4.66 -11.84 -31.98
C ASP A 219 3.45 -12.00 -32.91
N ARG A 220 3.24 -11.06 -33.84
CA ARG A 220 2.15 -11.15 -34.83
C ARG A 220 2.32 -12.30 -35.83
N ASP A 221 3.55 -12.64 -36.19
CA ASP A 221 3.85 -13.77 -37.07
C ASP A 221 3.65 -15.09 -36.32
N LYS A 222 4.08 -15.14 -35.05
CA LYS A 222 3.85 -16.26 -34.15
C LYS A 222 2.36 -16.53 -33.94
N GLU A 223 1.55 -15.48 -33.73
CA GLU A 223 0.09 -15.63 -33.61
C GLU A 223 -0.51 -16.26 -34.87
N LYS A 224 -0.16 -15.77 -36.07
CA LYS A 224 -0.68 -16.34 -37.32
C LYS A 224 -0.28 -17.81 -37.49
N ALA A 225 0.96 -18.14 -37.19
CA ALA A 225 1.45 -19.52 -37.25
C ALA A 225 0.72 -20.41 -36.22
N PHE A 226 0.54 -19.91 -35.01
CA PHE A 226 -0.17 -20.60 -33.92
C PHE A 226 -1.65 -20.84 -34.26
N LEU A 227 -2.34 -19.86 -34.85
CA LEU A 227 -3.71 -20.04 -35.32
C LEU A 227 -3.83 -21.13 -36.40
N LYS A 228 -2.84 -21.22 -37.30
CA LYS A 228 -2.82 -22.29 -38.31
C LYS A 228 -2.67 -23.68 -37.68
N LEU A 229 -2.01 -23.80 -36.53
CA LEU A 229 -1.93 -25.07 -35.81
C LEU A 229 -3.31 -25.55 -35.33
N ALA A 230 -4.23 -24.64 -35.01
CA ALA A 230 -5.59 -24.99 -34.57
C ALA A 230 -6.35 -25.85 -35.61
N GLU A 231 -6.03 -25.74 -36.90
CA GLU A 231 -6.63 -26.55 -37.97
C GLU A 231 -6.29 -28.04 -37.87
N THR A 232 -5.19 -28.37 -37.20
CA THR A 232 -4.66 -29.75 -37.11
C THR A 232 -4.45 -30.24 -35.67
N ARG A 233 -4.43 -29.33 -34.70
CA ARG A 233 -4.21 -29.59 -33.27
C ARG A 233 -5.47 -29.23 -32.47
N PRO A 234 -6.33 -30.21 -32.10
CA PRO A 234 -7.61 -29.94 -31.44
C PRO A 234 -7.49 -29.26 -30.08
N GLU A 235 -6.39 -29.48 -29.36
CA GLU A 235 -6.08 -28.81 -28.10
C GLU A 235 -5.78 -27.32 -28.29
N ILE A 236 -5.20 -26.93 -29.43
CA ILE A 236 -4.95 -25.52 -29.77
C ILE A 236 -6.26 -24.84 -30.22
N ASP A 237 -7.10 -25.52 -31.02
CA ASP A 237 -8.45 -25.05 -31.32
C ASP A 237 -9.26 -24.84 -30.04
N PHE A 238 -9.22 -25.82 -29.14
CA PHE A 238 -9.95 -25.75 -27.88
C PHE A 238 -9.46 -24.59 -27.03
N PHE A 239 -8.14 -24.41 -26.87
CA PHE A 239 -7.55 -23.28 -26.17
C PHE A 239 -8.06 -21.94 -26.71
N ILE A 240 -7.98 -21.70 -28.03
CA ILE A 240 -8.38 -20.43 -28.65
C ILE A 240 -9.87 -20.17 -28.46
N ARG A 241 -10.71 -21.20 -28.64
CA ARG A 241 -12.16 -21.07 -28.48
C ARG A 241 -12.52 -20.81 -27.03
N LEU A 242 -11.92 -21.54 -26.10
CA LEU A 242 -12.16 -21.38 -24.67
C LEU A 242 -11.73 -19.99 -24.19
N GLU A 243 -10.56 -19.51 -24.62
CA GLU A 243 -10.09 -18.15 -24.32
C GLU A 243 -11.09 -17.08 -24.77
N LYS A 244 -11.59 -17.18 -26.01
CA LYS A 244 -12.57 -16.24 -26.55
C LYS A 244 -13.88 -16.22 -25.76
N ARG A 245 -14.25 -17.34 -25.15
CA ARG A 245 -15.47 -17.46 -24.32
C ARG A 245 -15.26 -16.92 -22.91
N LEU A 246 -14.13 -17.24 -22.30
CA LEU A 246 -13.80 -16.79 -20.96
C LEU A 246 -13.48 -15.30 -20.94
N PHE A 247 -12.59 -14.85 -21.84
CA PHE A 247 -11.96 -13.53 -21.81
C PHE A 247 -12.10 -12.77 -23.14
N PRO A 248 -13.33 -12.54 -23.66
CA PRO A 248 -13.55 -11.95 -24.97
C PRO A 248 -12.90 -10.56 -25.14
N TRP A 249 -12.76 -9.78 -24.07
CA TRP A 249 -12.13 -8.45 -24.07
C TRP A 249 -10.64 -8.45 -24.41
N LEU A 250 -9.94 -9.60 -24.32
CA LEU A 250 -8.54 -9.72 -24.71
C LEU A 250 -8.34 -9.65 -26.23
N HIS A 251 -9.38 -10.01 -27.00
CA HIS A 251 -9.31 -10.13 -28.45
C HIS A 251 -9.54 -8.79 -29.18
N TYR A 252 -9.29 -7.68 -28.49
CA TYR A 252 -9.22 -6.35 -29.09
C TYR A 252 -7.85 -6.15 -29.74
N GLY A 253 -7.80 -6.31 -31.07
CA GLY A 253 -6.55 -6.18 -31.84
C GLY A 253 -5.52 -7.29 -31.62
N ARG A 254 -5.90 -8.38 -30.92
CA ARG A 254 -5.05 -9.55 -30.62
C ARG A 254 -5.78 -10.85 -30.94
N TYR A 255 -5.02 -11.89 -31.25
CA TYR A 255 -5.60 -13.21 -31.49
C TYR A 255 -5.63 -14.07 -30.24
N THR A 256 -4.61 -13.96 -29.38
CA THR A 256 -4.57 -14.67 -28.11
C THR A 256 -4.04 -13.83 -26.95
N SER A 257 -4.22 -14.31 -25.73
CA SER A 257 -3.68 -13.69 -24.52
C SER A 257 -2.15 -13.59 -24.50
N PHE A 258 -1.44 -14.47 -25.22
CA PHE A 258 0.03 -14.50 -25.25
C PHE A 258 0.65 -13.19 -25.74
N SER A 259 0.00 -12.52 -26.69
CA SER A 259 0.49 -11.26 -27.23
C SER A 259 0.42 -10.13 -26.23
N LEU A 260 -0.55 -10.16 -25.30
CA LEU A 260 -0.60 -9.21 -24.20
C LEU A 260 0.42 -9.60 -23.12
N PHE A 261 0.46 -10.88 -22.74
CA PHE A 261 1.35 -11.42 -21.71
C PHE A 261 2.82 -11.05 -21.95
N ARG A 262 3.28 -11.13 -23.20
CA ARG A 262 4.67 -10.84 -23.57
C ARG A 262 5.03 -9.36 -23.63
N THR A 263 4.07 -8.45 -23.44
CA THR A 263 4.35 -7.00 -23.41
C THR A 263 4.83 -6.50 -22.05
N TYR A 264 4.60 -7.28 -20.99
CA TYR A 264 4.84 -6.83 -19.63
C TYR A 264 6.32 -6.81 -19.29
N LYS A 265 6.74 -5.77 -18.57
CA LYS A 265 8.12 -5.60 -18.10
C LYS A 265 8.19 -4.64 -16.92
N GLY A 266 9.15 -4.88 -16.03
CA GLY A 266 9.47 -3.97 -14.93
C GLY A 266 8.37 -3.83 -13.88
N ARG A 267 8.61 -2.93 -12.92
CA ARG A 267 7.72 -2.64 -11.77
C ARG A 267 7.09 -1.28 -11.93
N GLY A 268 5.86 -1.09 -11.46
CA GLY A 268 5.24 0.23 -11.44
C GLY A 268 3.89 0.29 -10.74
N ILE A 269 3.47 1.53 -10.50
CA ILE A 269 2.22 1.86 -9.80
C ILE A 269 1.13 2.16 -10.82
N VAL A 270 -0.06 1.63 -10.57
CA VAL A 270 -1.27 1.89 -11.35
C VAL A 270 -2.29 2.59 -10.46
N PHE A 271 -2.77 3.75 -10.92
CA PHE A 271 -3.95 4.41 -10.37
C PHE A 271 -5.10 4.35 -11.37
N CYS A 272 -6.33 4.45 -10.87
CA CYS A 272 -7.50 4.72 -11.70
C CYS A 272 -8.06 6.09 -11.31
N ALA A 273 -8.35 6.94 -12.30
CA ALA A 273 -8.89 8.27 -12.04
C ALA A 273 -9.83 8.75 -13.15
N GLY A 274 -11.08 9.03 -12.75
CA GLY A 274 -11.99 9.86 -13.50
C GLY A 274 -12.00 11.30 -12.97
N ASN A 275 -12.89 12.13 -13.52
CA ASN A 275 -13.03 13.53 -13.18
C ASN A 275 -13.40 13.75 -11.69
N GLY A 276 -14.12 12.81 -11.08
CA GLY A 276 -14.45 12.87 -9.65
C GLY A 276 -13.29 12.49 -8.73
N GLN A 277 -12.30 11.75 -9.24
CA GLN A 277 -11.14 11.26 -8.49
C GLN A 277 -9.88 12.09 -8.74
N PHE A 278 -9.93 13.04 -9.68
CA PHE A 278 -8.78 13.82 -10.13
C PHE A 278 -8.01 14.46 -8.98
N GLU A 279 -8.67 15.13 -8.04
CA GLU A 279 -8.01 15.76 -6.90
C GLU A 279 -7.25 14.73 -6.02
N PHE A 280 -7.87 13.58 -5.75
CA PHE A 280 -7.27 12.55 -4.91
C PHE A 280 -6.03 11.94 -5.57
N VAL A 281 -6.11 11.59 -6.86
CA VAL A 281 -4.96 11.00 -7.57
C VAL A 281 -3.81 12.00 -7.69
N VAL A 282 -4.10 13.30 -7.84
CA VAL A 282 -3.06 14.34 -7.83
C VAL A 282 -2.37 14.35 -6.47
N THR A 283 -3.14 14.38 -5.36
CA THR A 283 -2.58 14.33 -4.01
C THR A 283 -1.73 13.08 -3.80
N ALA A 284 -2.23 11.90 -4.18
CA ALA A 284 -1.53 10.63 -4.02
C ALA A 284 -0.20 10.59 -4.81
N ILE A 285 -0.20 11.04 -6.07
CA ILE A 285 1.01 11.11 -6.90
C ILE A 285 2.02 12.08 -6.27
N GLN A 286 1.59 13.26 -5.83
CA GLN A 286 2.50 14.24 -5.21
C GLN A 286 3.04 13.76 -3.86
N ALA A 287 2.25 13.01 -3.08
CA ALA A 287 2.73 12.36 -1.87
C ALA A 287 3.85 11.35 -2.18
N VAL A 288 3.59 10.44 -3.13
CA VAL A 288 4.55 9.41 -3.55
C VAL A 288 5.82 10.02 -4.14
N ARG A 289 5.71 11.05 -4.98
CA ARG A 289 6.85 11.68 -5.66
C ARG A 289 7.63 12.64 -4.77
N ASN A 290 6.95 13.53 -4.04
CA ASN A 290 7.64 14.63 -3.35
C ASN A 290 7.92 14.36 -1.88
N ARG A 291 7.13 13.52 -1.22
CA ARG A 291 7.32 13.22 0.20
C ARG A 291 8.04 11.90 0.41
N LEU A 292 7.62 10.86 -0.33
CA LEU A 292 8.24 9.53 -0.25
C LEU A 292 9.42 9.36 -1.22
N LYS A 293 9.58 10.27 -2.17
CA LYS A 293 10.68 10.28 -3.16
C LYS A 293 10.77 9.00 -4.00
N SER A 294 9.65 8.31 -4.18
CA SER A 294 9.61 7.08 -4.97
C SER A 294 9.83 7.38 -6.46
N THR A 295 10.67 6.58 -7.12
CA THR A 295 10.97 6.70 -8.55
C THR A 295 10.24 5.66 -9.41
N LEU A 296 9.33 4.89 -8.82
CA LEU A 296 8.56 3.87 -9.55
C LEU A 296 7.74 4.52 -10.67
N PRO A 297 7.77 4.03 -11.92
CA PRO A 297 6.94 4.58 -12.99
C PRO A 297 5.46 4.44 -12.64
N ILE A 298 4.65 5.43 -13.04
CA ILE A 298 3.21 5.50 -12.74
C ILE A 298 2.41 5.44 -14.04
N GLN A 299 1.35 4.64 -14.05
CA GLN A 299 0.32 4.67 -15.08
C GLN A 299 -1.03 5.01 -14.46
N VAL A 300 -1.69 6.05 -14.97
CA VAL A 300 -3.04 6.42 -14.56
C VAL A 300 -4.03 6.01 -15.63
N TYR A 301 -4.96 5.14 -15.27
CA TYR A 301 -5.99 4.64 -16.17
C TYR A 301 -7.31 5.39 -16.01
N HIS A 302 -7.95 5.68 -17.14
CA HIS A 302 -9.34 6.17 -17.23
C HIS A 302 -10.09 5.36 -18.30
N MET A 303 -11.41 5.58 -18.43
CA MET A 303 -12.26 4.85 -19.38
C MET A 303 -12.96 5.79 -20.37
N GLY A 304 -12.50 5.79 -21.63
CA GLY A 304 -13.19 6.45 -22.73
C GLY A 304 -13.19 7.97 -22.66
N GLU A 305 -13.85 8.58 -23.64
CA GLU A 305 -14.02 10.02 -23.71
C GLU A 305 -14.96 10.52 -22.59
N GLY A 306 -14.49 11.50 -21.82
CA GLY A 306 -15.29 12.19 -20.80
C GLY A 306 -15.14 11.66 -19.37
N ASP A 307 -14.60 10.45 -19.16
CA ASP A 307 -14.30 9.97 -17.81
C ASP A 307 -13.23 10.86 -17.14
N LEU A 308 -12.16 11.19 -17.88
CA LEU A 308 -11.16 12.17 -17.48
C LEU A 308 -10.94 13.19 -18.60
N SER A 309 -11.09 14.50 -18.31
CA SER A 309 -10.95 15.54 -19.34
C SER A 309 -9.52 15.64 -19.90
N ILE A 310 -9.37 16.08 -21.15
CA ILE A 310 -8.05 16.20 -21.83
C ILE A 310 -7.09 17.09 -21.04
N ASP A 311 -7.58 18.20 -20.46
CA ASP A 311 -6.75 19.09 -19.66
C ASP A 311 -6.24 18.41 -18.39
N ARG A 312 -7.07 17.55 -17.77
CA ARG A 312 -6.69 16.75 -16.61
C ARG A 312 -5.76 15.60 -16.96
N GLN A 313 -5.93 14.96 -18.12
CA GLN A 313 -4.97 13.98 -18.63
C GLN A 313 -3.59 14.61 -18.87
N ARG A 314 -3.56 15.76 -19.56
CA ARG A 314 -2.33 16.53 -19.79
C ARG A 314 -1.70 16.98 -18.48
N TYR A 315 -2.52 17.40 -17.52
CA TYR A 315 -2.04 17.74 -16.20
C TYR A 315 -1.30 16.58 -15.53
N LEU A 316 -1.94 15.40 -15.44
CA LEU A 316 -1.36 14.25 -14.75
C LEU A 316 -0.08 13.75 -15.44
N SER A 317 -0.03 13.77 -16.76
CA SER A 317 1.17 13.35 -17.51
C SER A 317 2.36 14.31 -17.34
N GLU A 318 2.12 15.58 -17.04
CA GLU A 318 3.15 16.60 -16.93
C GLU A 318 3.50 16.98 -15.47
N MET A 319 2.74 16.50 -14.48
CA MET A 319 2.91 16.91 -13.07
C MET A 319 4.18 16.36 -12.42
N ALA A 320 4.74 15.25 -12.93
CA ALA A 320 6.00 14.67 -12.51
C ALA A 320 6.56 13.73 -13.58
N ALA A 321 7.83 13.31 -13.42
CA ALA A 321 8.46 12.37 -14.34
C ALA A 321 7.83 10.96 -14.28
N ASP A 322 7.93 10.26 -15.41
CA ASP A 322 7.52 8.87 -15.60
C ASP A 322 6.05 8.59 -15.23
N ILE A 323 5.16 9.46 -15.69
CA ILE A 323 3.71 9.28 -15.62
C ILE A 323 3.15 9.13 -17.03
N ALA A 324 2.40 8.04 -17.27
CA ALA A 324 1.57 7.89 -18.47
C ALA A 324 0.09 7.86 -18.10
N VAL A 325 -0.74 8.56 -18.87
CA VAL A 325 -2.19 8.53 -18.73
C VAL A 325 -2.77 7.73 -19.89
N ILE A 326 -3.56 6.70 -19.59
CA ILE A 326 -3.93 5.67 -20.56
C ILE A 326 -5.44 5.44 -20.50
N ASP A 327 -6.07 5.45 -21.67
CA ASP A 327 -7.45 4.98 -21.83
C ASP A 327 -7.45 3.44 -21.89
N VAL A 328 -8.09 2.79 -20.92
CA VAL A 328 -8.17 1.33 -20.86
C VAL A 328 -8.87 0.75 -22.09
N THR A 329 -9.79 1.52 -22.71
CA THR A 329 -10.57 1.09 -23.88
C THR A 329 -9.74 1.01 -25.17
N HIS A 330 -8.55 1.63 -25.18
CA HIS A 330 -7.60 1.46 -26.29
C HIS A 330 -6.81 0.15 -26.20
N VAL A 331 -6.85 -0.53 -25.03
CA VAL A 331 -6.09 -1.76 -24.79
C VAL A 331 -7.00 -2.99 -24.79
N LEU A 332 -8.21 -2.86 -24.25
CA LEU A 332 -9.18 -3.95 -24.03
C LEU A 332 -10.58 -3.57 -24.54
N ASP A 333 -11.37 -4.53 -25.01
CA ASP A 333 -12.70 -4.26 -25.59
C ASP A 333 -13.74 -3.90 -24.52
N ASN A 334 -14.02 -2.61 -24.35
CA ASN A 334 -14.95 -2.13 -23.33
C ASN A 334 -16.41 -2.48 -23.60
N GLU A 335 -16.75 -2.92 -24.80
CA GLU A 335 -18.11 -3.34 -25.10
C GLU A 335 -18.45 -4.70 -24.46
N TYR A 336 -17.43 -5.53 -24.18
CA TYR A 336 -17.59 -6.72 -23.35
C TYR A 336 -17.47 -6.38 -21.85
N MET A 337 -16.49 -5.56 -21.49
CA MET A 337 -16.24 -5.24 -20.09
C MET A 337 -17.35 -4.37 -19.47
N LYS A 338 -17.86 -3.41 -20.27
CA LYS A 338 -18.76 -2.30 -19.90
C LYS A 338 -18.43 -1.78 -18.50
N LEU A 339 -17.20 -1.27 -18.39
CA LEU A 339 -16.62 -0.86 -17.13
C LEU A 339 -17.42 0.30 -16.51
N GLY A 340 -17.35 0.37 -15.19
CA GLY A 340 -17.99 1.41 -14.40
C GLY A 340 -17.61 1.23 -12.92
N GLY A 341 -17.50 2.35 -12.20
CA GLY A 341 -17.13 2.34 -10.79
C GLY A 341 -15.83 1.57 -10.52
N TRP A 342 -15.84 0.69 -9.53
CA TRP A 342 -14.66 -0.04 -9.08
C TRP A 342 -14.16 -1.12 -10.05
N ALA A 343 -14.98 -1.54 -11.02
CA ALA A 343 -14.65 -2.64 -11.92
C ALA A 343 -13.40 -2.35 -12.77
N ILE A 344 -13.03 -1.08 -12.98
CA ILE A 344 -11.87 -0.69 -13.79
C ILE A 344 -10.53 -1.18 -13.19
N LYS A 345 -10.42 -1.31 -11.86
CA LYS A 345 -9.15 -1.59 -11.18
C LYS A 345 -8.41 -2.83 -11.71
N PRO A 346 -9.00 -4.05 -11.73
CA PRO A 346 -8.31 -5.22 -12.25
C PRO A 346 -7.99 -5.12 -13.75
N PHE A 347 -8.86 -4.49 -14.54
CA PHE A 347 -8.60 -4.29 -15.98
C PHE A 347 -7.49 -3.27 -16.24
N ALA A 348 -7.34 -2.24 -15.41
CA ALA A 348 -6.21 -1.32 -15.46
C ALA A 348 -4.90 -2.04 -15.13
N MET A 349 -4.90 -2.90 -14.11
CA MET A 349 -3.73 -3.74 -13.78
C MET A 349 -3.37 -4.68 -14.94
N LEU A 350 -4.35 -5.33 -15.55
CA LEU A 350 -4.16 -6.19 -16.72
C LEU A 350 -3.63 -5.39 -17.92
N ALA A 351 -4.20 -4.22 -18.21
CA ALA A 351 -3.81 -3.37 -19.33
C ALA A 351 -2.44 -2.69 -19.14
N SER A 352 -1.98 -2.54 -17.90
CA SER A 352 -0.69 -1.92 -17.58
C SER A 352 0.49 -2.61 -18.24
N SER A 353 1.53 -1.86 -18.56
CA SER A 353 2.75 -2.44 -19.16
C SER A 353 3.67 -3.11 -18.13
N PHE A 354 3.37 -3.01 -16.84
CA PHE A 354 4.23 -3.53 -15.77
C PHE A 354 4.11 -5.04 -15.64
N GLU A 355 5.23 -5.73 -15.43
CA GLU A 355 5.24 -7.15 -15.03
C GLU A 355 4.82 -7.27 -13.57
N GLU A 356 5.44 -6.48 -12.70
CA GLU A 356 5.11 -6.39 -11.27
C GLU A 356 4.29 -5.11 -11.03
N VAL A 357 2.97 -5.26 -11.04
CA VAL A 357 2.03 -4.14 -10.93
C VAL A 357 1.56 -3.96 -9.49
N MET A 358 1.61 -2.73 -9.01
CA MET A 358 1.00 -2.28 -7.76
C MET A 358 -0.18 -1.38 -8.10
N PHE A 359 -1.40 -1.83 -7.87
CA PHE A 359 -2.55 -0.95 -7.88
C PHE A 359 -2.61 -0.14 -6.57
N VAL A 360 -2.96 1.14 -6.67
CA VAL A 360 -3.19 2.03 -5.54
C VAL A 360 -4.47 2.84 -5.80
N ASP A 361 -5.39 2.85 -4.83
CA ASP A 361 -6.59 3.69 -4.88
C ASP A 361 -6.20 5.18 -4.89
N ALA A 362 -7.00 6.01 -5.56
CA ALA A 362 -6.71 7.45 -5.67
C ALA A 362 -6.64 8.15 -4.31
N ASP A 363 -7.26 7.60 -3.27
CA ASP A 363 -7.29 8.12 -1.90
C ASP A 363 -6.55 7.24 -0.88
N ALA A 364 -5.64 6.39 -1.36
CA ALA A 364 -4.70 5.65 -0.52
C ALA A 364 -3.36 6.39 -0.41
N TYR A 365 -2.80 6.42 0.80
CA TYR A 365 -1.57 7.13 1.13
C TYR A 365 -0.61 6.24 1.89
N PHE A 366 0.70 6.53 1.80
CA PHE A 366 1.74 5.71 2.39
C PHE A 366 2.55 6.48 3.44
N LEU A 367 3.06 5.76 4.44
CA LEU A 367 4.03 6.22 5.45
C LEU A 367 5.46 5.73 5.15
N GLN A 368 5.61 4.80 4.22
CA GLN A 368 6.89 4.28 3.74
C GLN A 368 6.93 4.37 2.21
N ASP A 369 8.11 4.36 1.58
CA ASP A 369 8.19 4.25 0.11
C ASP A 369 7.44 2.99 -0.35
N PRO A 370 6.44 3.08 -1.27
CA PRO A 370 5.70 1.92 -1.74
C PRO A 370 6.60 0.80 -2.28
N ALA A 371 7.81 1.13 -2.76
CA ALA A 371 8.76 0.17 -3.28
C ALA A 371 9.10 -0.98 -2.32
N VAL A 372 8.99 -0.77 -1.00
CA VAL A 372 9.24 -1.81 0.02
C VAL A 372 8.34 -3.04 -0.15
N LEU A 373 7.16 -2.89 -0.75
CA LEU A 373 6.22 -3.98 -0.97
C LEU A 373 6.68 -4.99 -2.03
N TYR A 374 7.49 -4.57 -3.02
CA TYR A 374 8.09 -5.49 -3.97
C TYR A 374 9.18 -6.37 -3.34
N ASP A 375 9.68 -5.97 -2.17
CA ASP A 375 10.69 -6.71 -1.43
C ASP A 375 10.13 -7.61 -0.33
N ASP A 376 8.81 -7.54 -0.09
CA ASP A 376 8.12 -8.37 0.88
C ASP A 376 8.32 -9.87 0.59
N ALA A 377 8.55 -10.64 1.67
CA ALA A 377 8.85 -12.06 1.57
C ALA A 377 7.63 -12.87 1.09
N GLY A 378 6.42 -12.45 1.46
CA GLY A 378 5.18 -13.04 0.99
C GLY A 378 4.99 -12.80 -0.50
N TYR A 379 5.15 -11.56 -0.95
CA TYR A 379 5.07 -11.21 -2.37
C TYR A 379 6.10 -11.97 -3.21
N LYS A 380 7.37 -12.06 -2.78
CA LYS A 380 8.40 -12.82 -3.49
C LYS A 380 8.11 -14.31 -3.55
N ALA A 381 7.46 -14.87 -2.54
CA ALA A 381 7.14 -16.29 -2.49
C ALA A 381 5.93 -16.65 -3.37
N THR A 382 4.91 -15.80 -3.41
CA THR A 382 3.64 -16.12 -4.09
C THR A 382 3.44 -15.37 -5.40
N GLY A 383 4.06 -14.21 -5.60
CA GLY A 383 3.78 -13.32 -6.73
C GLY A 383 2.47 -12.53 -6.61
N ALA A 384 1.75 -12.62 -5.49
CA ALA A 384 0.53 -11.84 -5.25
C ALA A 384 0.34 -11.54 -3.76
N LEU A 385 0.31 -10.26 -3.40
CA LEU A 385 0.21 -9.76 -2.03
C LEU A 385 -1.05 -8.90 -1.86
N PHE A 386 -1.87 -9.29 -0.89
CA PHE A 386 -3.13 -8.67 -0.52
C PHE A 386 -3.14 -8.24 0.95
N PHE A 387 -4.09 -7.38 1.32
CA PHE A 387 -4.24 -6.86 2.68
C PHE A 387 -5.63 -7.15 3.21
N PHE A 388 -5.71 -7.44 4.50
CA PHE A 388 -6.98 -7.71 5.15
C PHE A 388 -7.79 -6.44 5.40
N ASP A 389 -9.09 -6.47 5.12
CA ASP A 389 -10.04 -5.45 5.55
C ASP A 389 -10.21 -5.48 7.08
N ARG A 390 -10.94 -4.52 7.64
CA ARG A 390 -11.35 -4.50 9.05
C ARG A 390 -12.33 -5.63 9.34
N THR A 391 -12.24 -6.20 10.54
CA THR A 391 -13.18 -7.24 11.03
C THR A 391 -14.49 -6.59 11.47
N LEU A 392 -15.28 -6.15 10.51
CA LEU A 392 -16.58 -5.48 10.73
C LEU A 392 -17.73 -6.29 10.15
N PHE A 393 -18.95 -5.95 10.60
CA PHE A 393 -20.22 -6.47 10.11
C PHE A 393 -20.25 -8.01 10.11
N GLN A 394 -20.43 -8.58 11.30
CA GLN A 394 -20.54 -10.04 11.45
C GLN A 394 -21.72 -10.58 10.65
N ASP A 395 -21.63 -11.86 10.26
CA ASP A 395 -22.48 -12.52 9.28
C ASP A 395 -22.21 -12.06 7.84
N SER A 396 -21.26 -12.74 7.20
CA SER A 396 -20.99 -12.58 5.78
C SER A 396 -22.26 -12.89 4.98
N HIS A 397 -22.58 -12.07 3.97
CA HIS A 397 -23.77 -12.15 3.12
C HIS A 397 -23.81 -13.41 2.23
N GLY A 398 -23.76 -14.60 2.82
CA GLY A 398 -23.72 -15.88 2.12
C GLY A 398 -22.35 -16.27 1.54
N MET A 399 -21.24 -15.72 2.04
CA MET A 399 -19.89 -16.03 1.51
C MET A 399 -19.55 -17.53 1.57
N PRO A 400 -19.78 -18.27 2.68
CA PRO A 400 -19.46 -19.69 2.74
C PRO A 400 -20.26 -20.51 1.71
N GLU A 401 -21.55 -20.19 1.54
CA GLU A 401 -22.43 -20.81 0.56
C GLU A 401 -21.99 -20.49 -0.87
N PHE A 402 -21.66 -19.23 -1.14
CA PHE A 402 -21.15 -18.79 -2.43
C PHE A 402 -19.87 -19.53 -2.78
N MET A 403 -18.86 -19.49 -1.91
CA MET A 403 -17.57 -20.15 -2.12
C MET A 403 -17.75 -21.66 -2.35
N SER A 404 -18.53 -22.34 -1.51
CA SER A 404 -18.80 -23.78 -1.65
C SER A 404 -19.53 -24.12 -2.95
N LYS A 405 -20.41 -23.22 -3.42
CA LYS A 405 -21.13 -23.37 -4.69
C LYS A 405 -20.19 -23.23 -5.89
N ILE A 406 -19.30 -22.25 -5.87
CA ILE A 406 -18.46 -21.94 -7.03
C ILE A 406 -17.17 -22.76 -7.09
N MET A 407 -16.72 -23.31 -5.95
CA MET A 407 -15.45 -24.02 -5.83
C MET A 407 -15.57 -25.23 -4.91
N PRO A 408 -15.67 -26.46 -5.46
CA PRO A 408 -15.70 -27.68 -4.64
C PRO A 408 -14.33 -28.01 -4.02
N VAL A 409 -13.25 -27.45 -4.56
CA VAL A 409 -11.89 -27.60 -4.06
C VAL A 409 -11.28 -26.21 -3.91
N MET A 410 -10.86 -25.89 -2.70
CA MET A 410 -10.31 -24.60 -2.27
C MET A 410 -8.86 -24.79 -1.80
N SER A 411 -8.07 -23.71 -1.79
CA SER A 411 -6.73 -23.72 -1.19
C SER A 411 -6.78 -23.87 0.35
N SER A 412 -5.62 -23.81 0.99
CA SER A 412 -5.53 -23.78 2.46
C SER A 412 -6.12 -22.53 3.14
N PHE A 413 -6.41 -21.45 2.40
CA PHE A 413 -6.79 -20.17 2.99
C PHE A 413 -8.31 -19.99 3.24
N PRO A 414 -9.23 -20.26 2.30
CA PRO A 414 -10.64 -19.96 2.50
C PRO A 414 -11.22 -20.55 3.80
N PRO A 415 -10.92 -21.81 4.21
CA PRO A 415 -11.42 -22.37 5.47
C PRO A 415 -11.00 -21.62 6.74
N ILE A 416 -9.90 -20.87 6.71
CA ILE A 416 -9.42 -20.07 7.85
C ILE A 416 -9.74 -18.58 7.74
N SER A 417 -10.29 -18.14 6.62
CA SER A 417 -10.67 -16.74 6.38
C SER A 417 -11.83 -16.29 7.28
N ARG A 418 -11.90 -15.00 7.61
CA ARG A 418 -12.94 -14.43 8.48
C ARG A 418 -14.31 -14.50 7.81
N THR A 419 -14.40 -14.17 6.54
CA THR A 419 -15.64 -14.19 5.76
C THR A 419 -16.22 -15.59 5.63
N PHE A 420 -15.40 -16.61 5.40
CA PHE A 420 -15.86 -18.00 5.37
C PHE A 420 -16.32 -18.50 6.74
N ASN A 421 -15.73 -17.98 7.81
CA ASN A 421 -16.14 -18.27 9.19
C ASN A 421 -17.21 -17.29 9.72
N ARG A 422 -17.80 -16.46 8.85
CA ARG A 422 -18.85 -15.46 9.18
C ARG A 422 -18.46 -14.44 10.24
N LEU A 423 -17.15 -14.24 10.46
CA LEU A 423 -16.60 -13.31 11.43
C LEU A 423 -16.55 -11.86 10.91
N SER A 424 -16.59 -11.69 9.59
CA SER A 424 -16.63 -10.37 8.95
C SER A 424 -17.36 -10.43 7.60
N ALA A 425 -17.92 -9.30 7.17
CA ALA A 425 -18.49 -9.15 5.84
C ALA A 425 -17.42 -9.02 4.74
N HIS A 426 -16.19 -8.61 5.08
CA HIS A 426 -15.12 -8.34 4.14
C HIS A 426 -13.83 -9.04 4.56
N GLU A 427 -13.12 -9.63 3.59
CA GLU A 427 -11.82 -10.24 3.85
C GLU A 427 -10.71 -9.31 3.39
N GLN A 428 -10.79 -8.83 2.16
CA GLN A 428 -9.73 -8.08 1.51
C GLN A 428 -10.03 -6.59 1.47
N GLU A 429 -9.01 -5.76 1.71
CA GLU A 429 -8.99 -4.36 1.31
C GLU A 429 -8.20 -4.23 -0.01
N SER A 430 -8.82 -3.64 -1.05
CA SER A 430 -8.22 -3.52 -2.39
C SER A 430 -7.64 -2.14 -2.71
N GLY A 431 -7.48 -1.27 -1.70
CA GLY A 431 -6.81 0.02 -1.83
C GLY A 431 -5.36 -0.07 -2.27
N VAL A 432 -4.69 -1.18 -1.95
CA VAL A 432 -3.38 -1.54 -2.51
C VAL A 432 -3.38 -3.03 -2.86
N VAL A 433 -2.98 -3.37 -4.08
CA VAL A 433 -2.90 -4.76 -4.57
C VAL A 433 -1.61 -4.94 -5.36
N LEU A 434 -0.79 -5.94 -5.00
CA LEU A 434 0.44 -6.28 -5.72
C LEU A 434 0.31 -7.61 -6.45
N ILE A 435 0.59 -7.63 -7.75
CA ILE A 435 0.59 -8.85 -8.56
C ILE A 435 1.78 -8.85 -9.51
N ASN A 436 2.55 -9.95 -9.51
CA ASN A 436 3.48 -10.29 -10.57
C ASN A 436 2.73 -11.02 -11.69
N LYS A 437 2.46 -10.31 -12.78
CA LYS A 437 1.76 -10.87 -13.95
C LYS A 437 2.57 -11.94 -14.66
N LYS A 438 3.90 -12.00 -14.53
CA LYS A 438 4.67 -13.12 -15.11
C LYS A 438 4.27 -14.46 -14.49
N ASP A 439 4.07 -14.47 -13.18
CA ASP A 439 3.77 -15.69 -12.43
C ASP A 439 2.25 -15.91 -12.25
N ARG A 440 1.46 -14.83 -12.26
CA ARG A 440 0.04 -14.82 -11.87
C ARG A 440 -0.88 -14.17 -12.90
N PHE A 441 -0.50 -14.26 -14.19
CA PHE A 441 -1.32 -13.77 -15.29
C PHE A 441 -2.73 -14.37 -15.27
N LEU A 442 -2.83 -15.67 -15.02
CA LEU A 442 -4.09 -16.40 -15.07
C LEU A 442 -4.99 -16.06 -13.88
N GLY A 443 -4.43 -15.89 -12.67
CA GLY A 443 -5.16 -15.31 -11.53
C GLY A 443 -5.70 -13.91 -11.84
N MET A 444 -4.89 -13.06 -12.48
CA MET A 444 -5.35 -11.73 -12.93
C MET A 444 -6.51 -11.81 -13.94
N LEU A 445 -6.48 -12.77 -14.87
CA LEU A 445 -7.57 -12.98 -15.84
C LEU A 445 -8.86 -13.43 -15.16
N ALA A 446 -8.78 -14.35 -14.20
CA ALA A 446 -9.93 -14.80 -13.41
C ALA A 446 -10.53 -13.63 -12.58
N THR A 447 -9.69 -12.81 -11.95
CA THR A 447 -10.14 -11.59 -11.27
C THR A 447 -10.85 -10.63 -12.24
N CYS A 448 -10.31 -10.40 -13.43
CA CYS A 448 -10.96 -9.59 -14.46
C CYS A 448 -12.31 -10.18 -14.87
N LYS A 449 -12.40 -11.51 -15.02
CA LYS A 449 -13.65 -12.20 -15.37
C LYS A 449 -14.75 -11.94 -14.35
N MET A 450 -14.44 -12.02 -13.06
CA MET A 450 -15.39 -11.71 -11.99
C MET A 450 -15.88 -10.25 -12.00
N ASN A 451 -15.11 -9.34 -12.59
CA ASN A 451 -15.44 -7.91 -12.72
C ASN A 451 -15.99 -7.54 -14.11
N GLY A 452 -16.11 -8.50 -15.03
CA GLY A 452 -16.81 -8.33 -16.30
C GLY A 452 -18.29 -8.01 -16.05
N LYS A 453 -18.92 -7.22 -16.93
CA LYS A 453 -20.25 -6.66 -16.69
C LYS A 453 -21.26 -7.64 -16.08
N TRP A 454 -21.44 -8.80 -16.70
CA TRP A 454 -22.51 -9.71 -16.32
C TRP A 454 -22.19 -10.47 -15.05
N GLU A 455 -20.96 -10.97 -14.92
CA GLU A 455 -20.44 -11.59 -13.71
C GLU A 455 -20.52 -10.65 -12.51
N ARG A 456 -20.11 -9.39 -12.71
CA ARG A 456 -20.16 -8.32 -11.73
C ARG A 456 -21.58 -8.00 -11.29
N ASP A 457 -22.43 -7.63 -12.24
CA ASP A 457 -23.75 -7.04 -11.96
C ASP A 457 -24.75 -8.08 -11.43
N LEU A 458 -24.65 -9.33 -11.89
CA LEU A 458 -25.62 -10.38 -11.57
C LEU A 458 -25.15 -11.32 -10.45
N VAL A 459 -23.84 -11.40 -10.17
CA VAL A 459 -23.28 -12.36 -9.20
C VAL A 459 -22.34 -11.71 -8.21
N SER A 460 -21.13 -11.31 -8.63
CA SER A 460 -20.04 -10.91 -7.74
C SER A 460 -20.46 -9.77 -6.79
N TYR A 461 -20.94 -8.65 -7.32
CA TYR A 461 -21.28 -7.47 -6.51
C TYR A 461 -22.65 -7.60 -5.79
N LYS A 462 -23.35 -8.73 -5.99
CA LYS A 462 -24.53 -9.09 -5.18
C LYS A 462 -24.15 -9.81 -3.90
N VAL A 463 -22.97 -10.45 -3.87
CA VAL A 463 -22.48 -11.20 -2.71
C VAL A 463 -21.57 -10.34 -1.84
N PHE A 464 -20.71 -9.53 -2.45
CA PHE A 464 -19.75 -8.70 -1.73
C PHE A 464 -19.68 -7.27 -2.28
N HIS A 465 -19.13 -6.36 -1.48
CA HIS A 465 -19.12 -4.93 -1.77
C HIS A 465 -18.00 -4.55 -2.74
N GLY A 466 -18.34 -4.47 -4.02
CA GLY A 466 -17.43 -4.02 -5.06
C GLY A 466 -16.39 -5.07 -5.44
N ASP A 467 -15.22 -4.62 -5.88
CA ASP A 467 -14.14 -5.45 -6.44
C ASP A 467 -13.34 -6.22 -5.39
N LYS A 468 -13.41 -5.80 -4.11
CA LYS A 468 -12.42 -6.18 -3.08
C LYS A 468 -12.14 -7.68 -3.00
N GLU A 469 -13.19 -8.49 -2.93
CA GLU A 469 -13.07 -9.95 -2.78
C GLU A 469 -12.70 -10.67 -4.09
N THR A 470 -12.85 -10.02 -5.24
CA THR A 470 -12.62 -10.66 -6.56
C THR A 470 -11.16 -11.00 -6.82
N PHE A 471 -10.21 -10.31 -6.16
CA PHE A 471 -8.79 -10.57 -6.32
C PHE A 471 -8.43 -11.95 -5.77
N TRP A 472 -8.62 -12.20 -4.48
CA TRP A 472 -8.30 -13.50 -3.91
C TRP A 472 -9.24 -14.63 -4.38
N ILE A 473 -10.54 -14.36 -4.58
CA ILE A 473 -11.47 -15.38 -5.09
C ILE A 473 -11.11 -15.78 -6.53
N GLY A 474 -10.72 -14.84 -7.39
CA GLY A 474 -10.25 -15.16 -8.74
C GLY A 474 -9.04 -16.09 -8.71
N PHE A 475 -8.09 -15.87 -7.79
CA PHE A 475 -6.93 -16.74 -7.61
C PHE A 475 -7.32 -18.12 -7.06
N GLU A 476 -8.31 -18.19 -6.14
CA GLU A 476 -8.87 -19.47 -5.67
C GLU A 476 -9.54 -20.28 -6.79
N MET A 477 -10.27 -19.60 -7.68
CA MET A 477 -10.96 -20.25 -8.80
C MET A 477 -9.97 -21.01 -9.68
N ILE A 478 -8.78 -20.48 -9.91
CA ILE A 478 -7.74 -21.12 -10.73
C ILE A 478 -6.59 -21.74 -9.93
N GLN A 479 -6.70 -21.83 -8.61
CA GLN A 479 -5.67 -22.41 -7.73
C GLN A 479 -4.27 -21.81 -7.97
N ASP A 480 -4.17 -20.48 -8.04
CA ASP A 480 -2.90 -19.76 -7.97
C ASP A 480 -2.59 -19.41 -6.51
N PRO A 481 -1.32 -19.49 -6.09
CA PRO A 481 -0.95 -19.07 -4.74
C PRO A 481 -1.02 -17.54 -4.64
N TYR A 482 -1.45 -17.08 -3.48
CA TYR A 482 -1.44 -15.68 -3.08
C TYR A 482 -1.18 -15.60 -1.58
N VAL A 483 -0.98 -14.39 -1.07
CA VAL A 483 -0.74 -14.17 0.33
C VAL A 483 -1.47 -12.93 0.85
N PHE A 484 -1.98 -13.02 2.07
CA PHE A 484 -2.41 -11.87 2.84
C PHE A 484 -1.32 -11.48 3.83
N MET A 485 -1.04 -10.18 3.95
CA MET A 485 -0.26 -9.68 5.06
C MET A 485 -1.05 -9.89 6.36
N ARG A 486 -0.45 -10.55 7.35
CA ARG A 486 -1.19 -11.10 8.51
C ARG A 486 -1.83 -10.03 9.42
N ASN A 487 -1.37 -8.78 9.32
CA ASN A 487 -1.95 -7.68 10.07
C ASN A 487 -3.31 -7.28 9.49
N TYR A 488 -4.36 -7.42 10.30
CA TYR A 488 -5.71 -6.97 9.95
C TYR A 488 -5.80 -5.45 9.82
N GLY A 489 -6.77 -4.97 9.04
CA GLY A 489 -7.08 -3.55 8.91
C GLY A 489 -7.26 -2.87 10.27
N GLY A 490 -6.45 -1.86 10.52
CA GLY A 490 -6.43 -1.04 11.72
C GLY A 490 -7.03 0.35 11.48
N VAL A 491 -6.63 1.30 12.32
CA VAL A 491 -7.04 2.70 12.22
C VAL A 491 -5.87 3.65 12.42
N ILE A 492 -5.85 4.75 11.69
CA ILE A 492 -4.93 5.87 11.86
C ILE A 492 -5.73 7.19 11.86
N GLY A 493 -5.40 8.08 12.79
CA GLY A 493 -6.09 9.35 12.94
C GLY A 493 -5.95 9.92 14.35
N GLU A 494 -7.08 10.23 14.95
CA GLU A 494 -7.20 11.02 16.18
C GLU A 494 -7.62 10.16 17.37
N LEU A 495 -7.20 10.55 18.57
CA LEU A 495 -7.80 10.02 19.79
C LEU A 495 -9.26 10.46 19.91
N ARG A 496 -10.09 9.57 20.44
CA ARG A 496 -11.45 9.95 20.83
C ARG A 496 -11.39 10.89 22.05
N PRO A 497 -12.08 12.05 22.04
CA PRO A 497 -12.07 13.01 23.15
C PRO A 497 -12.61 12.42 24.46
N ASP A 498 -13.68 11.63 24.36
CA ASP A 498 -14.36 10.95 25.45
C ASP A 498 -13.69 9.61 25.83
N ASN A 499 -12.81 9.06 24.98
CA ASN A 499 -12.10 7.82 25.25
C ASN A 499 -10.70 7.80 24.59
N LYS A 500 -9.69 8.07 25.41
CA LYS A 500 -8.28 8.08 24.99
C LYS A 500 -7.72 6.69 24.67
N ASP A 501 -8.46 5.63 24.94
CA ASP A 501 -8.10 4.25 24.56
C ASP A 501 -8.71 3.86 23.20
N SER A 502 -9.22 4.84 22.44
CA SER A 502 -9.80 4.65 21.11
C SER A 502 -9.22 5.63 20.10
N VAL A 503 -8.94 5.13 18.90
CA VAL A 503 -8.51 5.94 17.75
C VAL A 503 -9.59 5.90 16.68
N CYS A 504 -9.89 7.05 16.09
CA CYS A 504 -10.86 7.21 15.01
C CYS A 504 -10.17 7.78 13.77
N GLY A 505 -10.50 7.23 12.61
CA GLY A 505 -9.96 7.73 11.35
C GLY A 505 -9.91 6.69 10.24
N ALA A 506 -8.93 6.87 9.37
CA ALA A 506 -8.76 6.12 8.14
C ALA A 506 -8.29 4.68 8.37
N GLN A 507 -8.48 3.81 7.39
CA GLN A 507 -8.18 2.38 7.50
C GLN A 507 -6.69 2.12 7.28
N LEU A 508 -5.99 1.78 8.36
CA LEU A 508 -4.54 1.57 8.34
C LEU A 508 -4.18 0.12 8.02
N HIS A 509 -3.09 -0.05 7.28
CA HIS A 509 -2.40 -1.31 7.08
C HIS A 509 -0.93 -1.16 7.50
N GLN A 510 -0.39 -2.24 8.05
CA GLN A 510 0.98 -2.31 8.55
C GLN A 510 1.83 -3.16 7.60
N ASP A 511 3.15 -3.09 7.73
CA ASP A 511 4.09 -4.02 7.09
C ASP A 511 4.24 -5.33 7.90
N SER A 512 5.05 -6.27 7.41
CA SER A 512 5.30 -7.56 8.07
C SER A 512 6.04 -7.44 9.42
N ALA A 513 6.63 -6.28 9.73
CA ALA A 513 7.22 -5.97 11.03
C ALA A 513 6.23 -5.26 11.98
N GLY A 514 4.98 -5.06 11.56
CA GLY A 514 3.95 -4.39 12.35
C GLY A 514 4.09 -2.87 12.38
N ARG A 515 4.87 -2.26 11.47
CA ARG A 515 4.97 -0.79 11.40
C ARG A 515 3.87 -0.24 10.47
N PRO A 516 3.30 0.96 10.75
CA PRO A 516 2.38 1.62 9.83
C PRO A 516 2.97 1.73 8.42
N LEU A 517 2.20 1.34 7.41
CA LEU A 517 2.67 1.29 6.02
C LEU A 517 1.85 2.18 5.11
N TRP A 518 0.54 1.97 5.05
CA TRP A 518 -0.35 2.72 4.18
C TRP A 518 -1.77 2.74 4.74
N TRP A 519 -2.60 3.70 4.32
CA TRP A 519 -4.00 3.76 4.71
C TRP A 519 -4.92 4.11 3.55
N ASN A 520 -6.17 3.63 3.63
CA ASN A 520 -7.25 3.97 2.71
C ASN A 520 -8.30 4.85 3.39
N GLY A 521 -9.06 5.62 2.60
CA GLY A 521 -10.19 6.43 3.06
C GLY A 521 -9.99 7.94 2.98
N GLY A 522 -8.87 8.41 2.41
CA GLY A 522 -8.59 9.82 2.25
C GLY A 522 -7.90 10.50 3.44
N LEU A 523 -7.90 11.83 3.39
CA LEU A 523 -7.35 12.72 4.43
C LEU A 523 -8.44 13.40 5.26
N TYR A 524 -9.69 13.22 4.85
CA TYR A 524 -10.87 13.77 5.50
C TYR A 524 -11.47 12.76 6.45
N ARG A 525 -12.06 13.27 7.52
CA ARG A 525 -12.80 12.47 8.49
C ARG A 525 -14.01 11.78 7.85
N ASN A 526 -14.74 12.46 6.95
CA ASN A 526 -15.78 11.84 6.14
C ASN A 526 -15.95 12.54 4.78
N LYS A 527 -15.26 12.01 3.76
CA LYS A 527 -15.35 12.52 2.37
C LYS A 527 -16.74 12.34 1.72
N ASN A 528 -17.58 11.43 2.23
CA ASN A 528 -18.85 11.04 1.60
C ASN A 528 -20.05 11.87 2.06
N LYS A 529 -19.92 12.68 3.11
CA LYS A 529 -21.03 13.47 3.68
C LYS A 529 -20.85 14.99 3.57
N GLY A 530 -19.88 15.45 2.77
CA GLY A 530 -19.58 16.87 2.61
C GLY A 530 -18.99 17.54 3.86
N VAL A 531 -18.58 16.74 4.85
CA VAL A 531 -17.90 17.21 6.06
C VAL A 531 -16.41 17.10 5.82
N ASN A 532 -15.86 18.14 5.18
CA ASN A 532 -14.46 18.21 4.78
C ASN A 532 -13.56 18.68 5.94
N ARG A 533 -13.73 18.10 7.14
CA ARG A 533 -12.77 18.26 8.25
C ARG A 533 -11.60 17.31 8.01
N ASN A 534 -10.39 17.83 7.96
CA ASN A 534 -9.18 17.01 7.88
C ASN A 534 -9.01 16.19 9.16
N LEU A 535 -8.46 14.98 9.02
CA LEU A 535 -7.97 14.22 10.15
C LEU A 535 -6.64 14.81 10.63
N ASP A 536 -6.47 14.89 11.95
CA ASP A 536 -5.16 15.05 12.58
C ASP A 536 -4.55 13.66 12.82
N PHE A 537 -3.57 13.30 12.00
CA PHE A 537 -2.91 12.00 12.07
C PHE A 537 -1.88 12.03 13.20
N GLY A 538 -2.31 11.65 14.42
CA GLY A 538 -1.45 11.59 15.60
C GLY A 538 -1.23 10.18 16.13
N TYR A 539 -2.22 9.31 15.92
CA TYR A 539 -2.32 8.02 16.61
C TYR A 539 -2.80 6.93 15.67
N TRP A 540 -2.51 5.68 16.03
CA TRP A 540 -2.95 4.52 15.30
C TRP A 540 -3.11 3.30 16.20
N MET A 541 -3.87 2.32 15.70
CA MET A 541 -4.10 1.04 16.36
C MET A 541 -4.08 -0.08 15.32
N THR A 542 -3.51 -1.22 15.70
CA THR A 542 -3.52 -2.45 14.91
C THR A 542 -4.94 -3.00 14.79
N GLY A 543 -5.24 -3.68 13.67
CA GLY A 543 -6.48 -4.44 13.56
C GLY A 543 -6.51 -5.72 14.42
N GLY A 544 -7.63 -6.45 14.35
CA GLY A 544 -7.88 -7.67 15.14
C GLY A 544 -8.69 -7.40 16.43
N GLY A 545 -9.41 -8.43 16.93
CA GLY A 545 -10.28 -8.32 18.12
C GLY A 545 -11.70 -7.79 17.85
N GLN A 546 -12.44 -7.41 18.91
CA GLN A 546 -13.80 -6.81 18.81
C GLN A 546 -13.72 -5.41 18.18
N GLN A 547 -13.65 -5.33 16.85
CA GLN A 547 -13.83 -4.06 16.15
C GLN A 547 -15.34 -3.78 16.08
N LYS A 548 -15.81 -2.71 16.74
CA LYS A 548 -17.20 -2.26 16.57
C LYS A 548 -17.20 -1.07 15.63
N HIS A 549 -17.84 -1.21 14.48
CA HIS A 549 -18.33 -0.05 13.76
C HIS A 549 -19.32 0.65 14.70
N ARG A 550 -19.26 1.98 14.83
CA ARG A 550 -20.43 2.69 15.33
C ARG A 550 -21.48 2.54 14.22
N GLU A 551 -22.19 1.41 14.22
CA GLU A 551 -23.57 1.47 13.76
C GLU A 551 -24.14 2.70 14.47
N ARG A 552 -24.92 3.50 13.77
CA ARG A 552 -25.86 4.40 14.43
C ARG A 552 -26.31 3.70 15.72
N PHE A 553 -26.60 4.44 16.78
CA PHE A 553 -27.77 4.03 17.54
C PHE A 553 -28.95 4.11 16.56
N THR A 554 -29.02 3.13 15.64
CA THR A 554 -30.17 2.85 14.81
C THR A 554 -31.18 2.59 15.88
N ARG A 555 -32.16 3.48 15.95
CA ARG A 555 -33.39 3.31 16.73
C ARG A 555 -34.06 2.02 16.27
N ASN A 556 -33.48 0.87 16.56
CA ASN A 556 -34.20 -0.38 16.61
C ASN A 556 -34.81 -0.39 18.02
N SER A 557 -36.14 -0.40 18.06
CA SER A 557 -36.93 -0.39 19.28
C SER A 557 -36.53 -1.54 20.22
N GLU A 558 -36.05 -2.67 19.69
CA GLU A 558 -35.56 -3.80 20.49
C GLU A 558 -34.28 -3.48 21.27
N THR A 559 -33.29 -2.83 20.64
CA THR A 559 -32.04 -2.47 21.30
C THR A 559 -32.24 -1.35 22.32
N MET A 560 -33.19 -0.43 22.07
CA MET A 560 -33.53 0.65 22.99
C MET A 560 -34.17 0.12 24.28
N ILE A 561 -35.08 -0.86 24.19
CA ILE A 561 -35.70 -1.47 25.37
C ILE A 561 -34.66 -2.17 26.23
N GLN A 562 -33.72 -2.90 25.63
CA GLN A 562 -32.65 -3.57 26.38
C GLN A 562 -31.74 -2.56 27.09
N VAL A 563 -31.33 -1.49 26.41
CA VAL A 563 -30.52 -0.41 27.00
C VAL A 563 -31.26 0.29 28.13
N LEU A 564 -32.57 0.53 27.99
CA LEU A 564 -33.39 1.12 29.05
C LEU A 564 -33.51 0.17 30.25
N MET A 565 -33.67 -1.13 30.03
CA MET A 565 -33.69 -2.12 31.11
C MET A 565 -32.35 -2.21 31.85
N ASP A 566 -31.24 -2.26 31.13
CA ASP A 566 -29.90 -2.37 31.71
C ASP A 566 -29.53 -1.12 32.53
N LEU A 567 -30.06 0.05 32.15
CA LEU A 567 -29.88 1.32 32.87
C LEU A 567 -30.97 1.59 33.91
N GLY A 568 -31.97 0.71 34.05
CA GLY A 568 -33.09 0.89 35.00
C GLY A 568 -34.01 2.08 34.66
N LEU A 569 -34.07 2.49 33.40
CA LEU A 569 -34.84 3.64 32.92
C LEU A 569 -36.20 3.19 32.36
N GLY A 570 -37.26 3.93 32.68
CA GLY A 570 -38.63 3.59 32.26
C GLY A 570 -38.99 4.07 30.85
N SER A 571 -38.25 5.03 30.32
CA SER A 571 -38.51 5.66 29.04
C SER A 571 -37.23 6.17 28.39
N SER A 572 -37.21 6.25 27.06
CA SER A 572 -36.14 6.91 26.30
C SER A 572 -35.98 8.40 26.63
N ASN A 573 -36.97 9.02 27.27
CA ASN A 573 -36.91 10.41 27.71
C ASN A 573 -36.07 10.59 28.99
N ASP A 574 -35.82 9.51 29.73
CA ASP A 574 -35.03 9.52 30.96
C ASP A 574 -33.54 9.28 30.69
N LEU A 575 -33.18 9.01 29.41
CA LEU A 575 -31.80 8.93 28.97
C LEU A 575 -31.17 10.32 29.04
N VAL A 576 -30.24 10.51 29.97
CA VAL A 576 -29.28 11.61 29.93
C VAL A 576 -28.31 11.32 28.79
N VAL A 577 -28.67 11.74 27.58
CA VAL A 577 -27.76 11.73 26.44
C VAL A 577 -26.77 12.86 26.68
N GLU A 578 -25.46 12.56 26.70
CA GLU A 578 -24.44 13.61 26.68
C GLU A 578 -24.76 14.61 25.56
N GLU A 579 -24.49 15.89 25.81
CA GLU A 579 -24.78 16.94 24.85
C GLU A 579 -24.17 16.57 23.50
N ARG A 580 -25.02 16.50 22.48
CA ARG A 580 -24.68 15.94 21.18
C ARG A 580 -23.68 16.87 20.51
N ASP A 581 -22.40 16.53 20.55
CA ASP A 581 -21.38 17.31 19.86
C ASP A 581 -21.57 17.13 18.35
N ALA A 582 -22.13 18.16 17.70
CA ALA A 582 -22.45 18.14 16.28
C ALA A 582 -21.20 17.98 15.39
N ASP A 583 -20.01 18.25 15.93
CA ASP A 583 -18.73 18.04 15.23
C ASP A 583 -18.29 16.57 15.25
N TRP A 584 -18.90 15.71 16.09
CA TRP A 584 -18.53 14.29 16.29
C TRP A 584 -19.66 13.29 15.97
N ASP A 585 -20.81 13.75 15.45
CA ASP A 585 -21.94 12.89 15.08
C ASP A 585 -21.88 12.41 13.62
N PHE A 586 -20.92 11.52 13.32
CA PHE A 586 -20.85 10.83 12.02
C PHE A 586 -20.62 9.32 12.18
N ASP A 587 -20.95 8.56 11.12
CA ASP A 587 -20.81 7.10 11.00
C ASP A 587 -19.31 6.72 11.00
N GLU A 588 -18.67 6.82 12.17
CA GLU A 588 -17.24 6.66 12.33
C GLU A 588 -16.86 5.22 12.61
N SER A 589 -15.73 4.84 12.02
CA SER A 589 -15.07 3.58 12.31
C SER A 589 -13.88 3.84 13.23
N CYS A 590 -14.21 4.03 14.50
CA CYS A 590 -13.24 4.05 15.59
C CYS A 590 -12.86 2.61 15.98
N LEU A 591 -11.61 2.42 16.38
CA LEU A 591 -11.13 1.18 16.97
C LEU A 591 -10.87 1.38 18.46
N PHE A 592 -11.09 0.33 19.25
CA PHE A 592 -10.76 0.28 20.67
C PHE A 592 -10.29 -1.15 21.02
N GLY A 593 -9.66 -1.33 22.18
CA GLY A 593 -9.26 -2.64 22.70
C GLY A 593 -7.90 -3.16 22.24
N ALA A 594 -7.32 -2.60 21.17
CA ALA A 594 -5.90 -2.74 20.86
C ALA A 594 -5.06 -1.69 21.60
N GLN A 595 -3.73 -1.81 21.55
CA GLN A 595 -2.85 -0.76 22.07
C GLN A 595 -2.92 0.49 21.19
N VAL A 596 -3.14 1.64 21.82
CA VAL A 596 -2.99 2.95 21.16
C VAL A 596 -1.51 3.27 21.00
N ASN A 597 -1.11 3.57 19.77
CA ASN A 597 0.25 3.96 19.43
C ASN A 597 0.27 5.40 18.93
N ALA A 598 1.26 6.17 19.37
CA ALA A 598 1.53 7.48 18.77
C ALA A 598 2.40 7.31 17.53
N LEU A 599 2.11 8.05 16.47
CA LEU A 599 3.03 8.20 15.36
C LEU A 599 4.28 8.95 15.82
N SER A 600 5.43 8.58 15.28
CA SER A 600 6.67 9.33 15.45
C SER A 600 6.54 10.72 14.82
N GLN A 601 7.37 11.68 15.23
CA GLN A 601 7.30 13.03 14.67
C GLN A 601 7.44 13.05 13.13
N PRO A 602 8.39 12.30 12.51
CA PRO A 602 8.47 12.24 11.05
C PRO A 602 7.22 11.65 10.38
N GLU A 603 6.63 10.60 10.95
CA GLU A 603 5.39 10.01 10.40
C GLU A 603 4.20 10.97 10.50
N ARG A 604 4.09 11.71 11.62
CA ARG A 604 3.06 12.76 11.78
C ARG A 604 3.25 13.90 10.78
N ASP A 605 4.48 14.38 10.62
CA ASP A 605 4.78 15.47 9.69
C ASP A 605 4.51 15.03 8.24
N LEU A 606 4.77 13.77 7.93
CA LEU A 606 4.48 13.16 6.63
C LEU A 606 2.97 13.06 6.39
N ALA A 607 2.23 12.40 7.28
CA ALA A 607 0.80 12.17 7.11
C ALA A 607 -0.01 13.47 7.10
N ASN A 608 0.26 14.38 8.03
CA ASN A 608 -0.42 15.67 8.07
C ASN A 608 0.05 16.60 6.95
N GLY A 609 1.28 16.46 6.46
CA GLY A 609 1.77 17.19 5.29
C GLY A 609 0.99 16.89 4.01
N TYR A 610 0.33 15.73 3.92
CA TYR A 610 -0.55 15.43 2.78
C TYR A 610 -1.79 16.32 2.74
N ILE A 611 -2.23 16.89 3.86
CA ILE A 611 -3.36 17.83 3.91
C ILE A 611 -3.04 19.11 3.15
N GLY A 612 -1.82 19.64 3.28
CA GLY A 612 -1.35 20.79 2.51
C GLY A 612 -1.34 20.50 1.01
N ILE A 613 -0.83 19.32 0.64
CA ILE A 613 -0.84 18.84 -0.76
C ILE A 613 -2.28 18.78 -1.30
N ASP A 614 -3.20 18.21 -0.53
CA ASP A 614 -4.59 18.04 -0.96
C ASP A 614 -5.31 19.36 -1.16
N LYS A 615 -5.08 20.36 -0.29
CA LYS A 615 -5.62 21.71 -0.45
C LYS A 615 -5.21 22.33 -1.79
N ILE A 616 -3.96 22.15 -2.21
CA ILE A 616 -3.46 22.67 -3.49
C ILE A 616 -4.10 21.89 -4.63
N ALA A 617 -4.05 20.56 -4.61
CA ALA A 617 -4.64 19.70 -5.64
C ALA A 617 -6.14 20.00 -5.88
N ARG A 618 -6.88 20.31 -4.81
CA ARG A 618 -8.28 20.76 -4.88
C ARG A 618 -8.43 22.14 -5.48
N ALA A 619 -7.60 23.10 -5.10
CA ALA A 619 -7.60 24.43 -5.70
C ALA A 619 -7.37 24.34 -7.20
N ASP A 620 -6.43 23.51 -7.65
CA ASP A 620 -6.14 23.30 -9.07
C ASP A 620 -7.28 22.58 -9.76
N GLY A 621 -7.77 21.52 -9.11
CA GLY A 621 -8.92 20.76 -9.52
C GLY A 621 -10.14 21.64 -9.76
N GLN A 622 -10.34 22.69 -8.96
CA GLN A 622 -11.37 23.73 -9.11
C GLN A 622 -10.99 24.81 -10.13
N ALA A 623 -9.71 25.19 -10.23
CA ALA A 623 -9.22 26.22 -11.15
C ALA A 623 -9.34 25.81 -12.62
N PHE A 624 -9.16 24.52 -12.91
CA PHE A 624 -9.55 23.94 -14.20
C PHE A 624 -11.01 24.18 -14.57
N TRP A 625 -11.85 24.59 -13.61
CA TRP A 625 -13.24 25.00 -13.83
C TRP A 625 -13.53 26.48 -13.50
N ARG A 626 -12.65 27.25 -12.82
CA ARG A 626 -12.92 28.65 -12.36
C ARG A 626 -11.67 29.55 -12.27
N GLY A 627 -11.84 30.85 -12.61
CA GLY A 627 -10.78 31.83 -12.91
C GLY A 627 -9.88 32.41 -11.81
N GLN A 628 -9.42 31.62 -10.82
CA GLN A 628 -8.21 31.94 -10.03
C GLN A 628 -7.35 30.68 -9.91
N TYR A 629 -6.04 30.81 -10.14
CA TYR A 629 -5.15 29.68 -10.47
C TYR A 629 -3.91 29.66 -9.57
N ILE A 630 -3.64 28.51 -8.97
CA ILE A 630 -2.32 28.12 -8.47
C ILE A 630 -1.79 27.13 -9.52
N ASP A 631 -0.54 27.27 -9.98
CA ASP A 631 0.07 26.30 -10.89
C ASP A 631 0.85 25.23 -10.11
N PRO A 632 0.27 24.06 -9.86
CA PRO A 632 0.90 22.95 -9.17
C PRO A 632 2.11 22.38 -9.90
N LYS A 633 2.24 22.55 -11.22
CA LYS A 633 3.44 22.11 -11.94
C LYS A 633 4.66 22.93 -11.52
N THR A 634 4.42 24.15 -11.07
CA THR A 634 5.46 25.06 -10.59
C THR A 634 5.52 25.15 -9.07
N HIS A 635 4.57 24.52 -8.37
CA HIS A 635 4.48 24.57 -6.92
C HIS A 635 5.53 23.66 -6.27
N ASP A 636 6.17 24.14 -5.20
CA ASP A 636 7.08 23.34 -4.37
C ASP A 636 6.28 22.45 -3.40
N TRP A 637 5.93 21.25 -3.87
CA TRP A 637 5.21 20.24 -3.09
C TRP A 637 5.98 19.70 -1.88
N THR A 638 7.29 19.97 -1.79
CA THR A 638 8.13 19.49 -0.71
C THR A 638 7.79 20.14 0.64
N ASN A 639 7.29 21.38 0.59
CA ASN A 639 7.01 22.19 1.78
C ASN A 639 5.52 22.42 2.05
N ALA A 640 4.62 21.82 1.28
CA ALA A 640 3.17 21.97 1.44
C ALA A 640 2.71 21.43 2.81
N ARG A 641 2.55 22.30 3.81
CA ARG A 641 2.08 21.96 5.17
C ARG A 641 0.56 22.05 5.29
#